data_AF-A0A937RLA9-F1
#
_entry.id   AF-A0A937RLA9-F1
#
_cell.length_a   1.000
_cell.length_b   1.000
_cell.length_c   1.000
_cell.angle_alpha   90.00
_cell.angle_beta   90.00
_cell.angle_gamma   90.00
#
_symmetry.space_group_name_H-M   'P 1'
#
loop_
_entity.id
_entity.type
_entity.pdbx_description
1 polymer ?
#
loop_
_entity_poly.entity_id
_entity_poly.type
_entity_poly.pdbx_seq_one_letter_code
_entity_poly.pdbx_strand_id
1 'polypeptide(L)'
;MMAERHHDVETLNTAARRLLAADGTLTGPVLHAAGRDFQVGDEVITLTQAGHTLVPAGRPASAYIRTGTVGVVTAVHLADNAHEQALEVYFPKKGTVRVPWKYLTHRFDDGRDGGLGHAYAITAAKAQGATMDTARAVLSDDTTRPAAYVMLSRARTDLHAYVLGRADLTHRDDDETWLPAGPDPDSPLDRLADHLTRTRNERLATDHDPTAVAAHILRQRYTLAELTALRLAADVPDAPRRAPAATGATAPRNTPAPHAPRSAPKPAPDAPPAQDAPSSRQRAGGDPGSSTTTPSASDAPFAPFAPRAAPDAPGAPDLAPPGAPRFAPNAPTTAPGSAGLPRQVLLRRAELATEATVRTTARTHPPPALVERIGPRPASGPDRAIWDDTVTALAIYHARHQPDTPAHDPGPPPGATPDDRRHDPWLHHHDQATHLARTWANALPDGQTRTRFHSPREALPRARAIAGLHALLDHGHHPDHLRAALVREPLTDLQAGAAVLARRVVDLCAAASLDGAHYELPAPRTAQQEWNDVTRLLDLAETNHLTTWPTGALFVERRALGDQPDKLESTTDVRRAATQVHAPAAAREARRIRIDAALDRQTTHALHQARAEPAAYLTALLGPRPASAPEATAWDAAAYRAEHYRHHHLGLPHGTPAQPDDPDAIRGALGDRPSDPAAADAYDQAHQAHQASVNLGTPFLL
;
A
#
# COMPACT_ATOMS: atom_id res chain seq x y z
N MET A 1 4.45 -31.77 -4.96
CA MET A 1 3.75 -30.66 -5.66
C MET A 1 4.76 -29.80 -6.42
N MET A 2 4.31 -29.00 -7.40
CA MET A 2 5.17 -28.07 -8.14
C MET A 2 4.50 -26.72 -8.34
N ALA A 3 5.29 -25.64 -8.27
CA ALA A 3 4.89 -24.28 -8.64
C ALA A 3 6.04 -23.57 -9.36
N GLU A 4 5.77 -22.47 -10.06
CA GLU A 4 6.82 -21.72 -10.77
C GLU A 4 7.72 -20.93 -9.81
N ARG A 5 7.13 -20.20 -8.87
CA ARG A 5 7.86 -19.25 -8.01
C ARG A 5 8.31 -19.88 -6.70
N HIS A 6 9.44 -19.40 -6.18
CA HIS A 6 10.01 -19.90 -4.93
C HIS A 6 9.11 -19.64 -3.72
N HIS A 7 8.51 -18.46 -3.64
CA HIS A 7 7.60 -18.09 -2.56
C HIS A 7 6.39 -19.04 -2.47
N ASP A 8 5.74 -19.33 -3.60
CA ASP A 8 4.59 -20.24 -3.63
C ASP A 8 4.98 -21.64 -3.14
N VAL A 9 6.20 -22.10 -3.48
CA VAL A 9 6.75 -23.36 -2.99
C VAL A 9 6.97 -23.35 -1.48
N GLU A 10 7.45 -22.25 -0.90
CA GLU A 10 7.62 -22.12 0.56
C GLU A 10 6.28 -22.15 1.30
N THR A 11 5.29 -21.44 0.78
CA THR A 11 3.92 -21.44 1.30
C THR A 11 3.31 -22.84 1.27
N LEU A 12 3.44 -23.55 0.14
CA LEU A 12 2.96 -24.93 -0.01
C LEU A 12 3.67 -25.89 0.94
N ASN A 13 5.00 -25.77 1.08
CA ASN A 13 5.77 -26.62 1.99
C ASN A 13 5.36 -26.39 3.45
N THR A 14 5.17 -25.14 3.85
CA THR A 14 4.73 -24.77 5.21
C THR A 14 3.33 -25.33 5.49
N ALA A 15 2.40 -25.15 4.55
CA ALA A 15 1.04 -25.65 4.66
C ALA A 15 1.00 -27.19 4.72
N ALA A 16 1.72 -27.87 3.83
CA ALA A 16 1.80 -29.32 3.79
C ALA A 16 2.34 -29.89 5.10
N ARG A 17 3.45 -29.33 5.61
CA ARG A 17 4.05 -29.76 6.87
C ARG A 17 3.07 -29.60 8.03
N ARG A 18 2.39 -28.45 8.12
CA ARG A 18 1.40 -28.19 9.17
C ARG A 18 0.28 -29.23 9.17
N LEU A 19 -0.21 -29.59 7.98
CA LEU A 19 -1.24 -30.62 7.84
C LEU A 19 -0.74 -32.01 8.24
N LEU A 20 0.47 -32.39 7.82
CA LEU A 20 1.07 -33.68 8.17
C LEU A 20 1.41 -33.80 9.67
N ALA A 21 1.78 -32.69 10.31
CA ALA A 21 1.94 -32.63 11.76
C ALA A 21 0.60 -32.81 12.50
N ALA A 22 -0.45 -32.11 12.04
CA ALA A 22 -1.77 -32.16 12.66
C ALA A 22 -2.45 -33.54 12.55
N ASP A 23 -2.20 -34.25 11.44
CA ASP A 23 -2.67 -35.61 11.17
C ASP A 23 -1.82 -36.67 11.92
N GLY A 24 -0.66 -36.31 12.45
CA GLY A 24 0.23 -37.24 13.15
C GLY A 24 1.10 -38.10 12.23
N THR A 25 1.13 -37.79 10.93
CA THR A 25 2.10 -38.38 9.99
C THR A 25 3.54 -38.02 10.40
N LEU A 26 3.76 -36.82 10.95
CA LEU A 26 5.05 -36.42 11.53
C LEU A 26 5.09 -36.79 13.02
N THR A 27 6.17 -37.43 13.46
CA THR A 27 6.27 -38.02 14.81
C THR A 27 7.57 -37.67 15.52
N GLY A 28 7.56 -37.74 16.86
CA GLY A 28 8.74 -37.51 17.69
C GLY A 28 9.07 -36.02 17.92
N PRO A 29 10.28 -35.70 18.39
CA PRO A 29 10.65 -34.32 18.71
C PRO A 29 10.87 -33.47 17.45
N VAL A 30 10.66 -32.15 17.59
CA VAL A 30 10.91 -31.16 16.53
C VAL A 30 12.29 -30.53 16.73
N LEU A 31 13.10 -30.52 15.66
CA LEU A 31 14.37 -29.80 15.59
C LEU A 31 14.18 -28.51 14.80
N HIS A 32 14.55 -27.38 15.41
CA HIS A 32 14.47 -26.06 14.80
C HIS A 32 15.85 -25.63 14.27
N ALA A 33 16.00 -25.42 12.96
CA ALA A 33 17.24 -24.97 12.34
C ALA A 33 16.99 -24.05 11.14
N ALA A 34 17.73 -22.92 11.06
CA ALA A 34 17.63 -21.94 9.97
C ALA A 34 16.19 -21.51 9.65
N GLY A 35 15.39 -21.26 10.69
CA GLY A 35 13.98 -20.86 10.57
C GLY A 35 13.03 -21.97 10.08
N ARG A 36 13.45 -23.24 10.12
CA ARG A 36 12.67 -24.40 9.69
C ARG A 36 12.60 -25.45 10.78
N ASP A 37 11.51 -26.21 10.74
CA ASP A 37 11.21 -27.27 11.70
C ASP A 37 11.37 -28.61 11.01
N PHE A 38 12.09 -29.55 11.62
CA PHE A 38 12.28 -30.90 11.11
C PHE A 38 11.83 -31.94 12.13
N GLN A 39 11.11 -32.95 11.67
CA GLN A 39 10.55 -34.02 12.49
C GLN A 39 10.64 -35.36 11.73
N VAL A 40 10.55 -36.49 12.44
CA VAL A 40 10.56 -37.82 11.79
C VAL A 40 9.35 -37.92 10.86
N GLY A 41 9.59 -38.35 9.62
CA GLY A 41 8.60 -38.39 8.54
C GLY A 41 8.70 -37.21 7.56
N ASP A 42 9.47 -36.15 7.88
CA ASP A 42 9.59 -35.01 6.97
C ASP A 42 10.27 -35.39 5.65
N GLU A 43 9.64 -35.03 4.52
CA GLU A 43 10.29 -35.07 3.20
C GLU A 43 11.18 -33.84 3.01
N VAL A 44 12.45 -34.07 2.68
CA VAL A 44 13.49 -33.04 2.63
C VAL A 44 14.29 -33.08 1.33
N ILE A 45 14.81 -31.93 0.91
CA ILE A 45 15.64 -31.77 -0.28
C ILE A 45 16.92 -31.01 0.06
N THR A 46 18.04 -31.47 -0.48
CA THR A 46 19.34 -30.82 -0.32
C THR A 46 19.44 -29.55 -1.18
N LEU A 47 19.91 -28.45 -0.58
CA LEU A 47 20.00 -27.13 -1.23
C LEU A 47 21.43 -26.72 -1.59
N THR A 48 22.45 -27.43 -1.08
CA THR A 48 23.86 -27.13 -1.33
C THR A 48 24.69 -28.40 -1.52
N GLN A 49 25.83 -28.27 -2.19
CA GLN A 49 26.87 -29.31 -2.25
C GLN A 49 28.11 -28.89 -1.45
N ALA A 50 28.05 -27.78 -0.72
CA ALA A 50 29.20 -27.19 -0.04
C ALA A 50 29.93 -28.24 0.83
N GLY A 51 31.17 -28.50 0.45
CA GLY A 51 32.11 -29.37 1.16
C GLY A 51 31.94 -30.88 0.94
N HIS A 52 31.07 -31.35 0.03
CA HIS A 52 30.86 -32.79 -0.24
C HIS A 52 30.67 -33.65 1.03
N THR A 53 30.05 -33.05 2.05
CA THR A 53 30.09 -33.53 3.44
C THR A 53 29.05 -34.59 3.76
N LEU A 54 27.96 -34.64 3.00
CA LEU A 54 26.88 -35.61 3.18
C LEU A 54 27.21 -36.91 2.44
N VAL A 55 27.95 -37.81 3.09
CA VAL A 55 28.31 -39.13 2.55
C VAL A 55 27.53 -40.22 3.30
N PRO A 56 26.82 -41.13 2.60
CA PRO A 56 26.14 -42.25 3.26
C PRO A 56 27.10 -43.16 4.02
N ALA A 57 26.64 -43.70 5.14
CA ALA A 57 27.45 -44.61 5.96
C ALA A 57 27.96 -45.80 5.14
N GLY A 58 29.27 -46.09 5.23
CA GLY A 58 29.90 -47.19 4.51
C GLY A 58 30.12 -46.98 3.01
N ARG A 59 29.94 -45.76 2.47
CA ARG A 59 30.19 -45.41 1.06
C ARG A 59 31.45 -44.53 0.90
N PRO A 60 32.12 -44.57 -0.27
CA PRO A 60 33.26 -43.69 -0.54
C PRO A 60 32.83 -42.22 -0.63
N ALA A 61 33.75 -41.29 -0.40
CA ALA A 61 33.49 -39.85 -0.44
C ALA A 61 32.91 -39.34 -1.77
N SER A 62 33.20 -40.02 -2.89
CA SER A 62 32.61 -39.73 -4.20
C SER A 62 31.10 -39.99 -4.29
N ALA A 63 30.52 -40.71 -3.32
CA ALA A 63 29.09 -41.03 -3.24
C ALA A 63 28.27 -39.98 -2.48
N TYR A 64 28.79 -38.76 -2.30
CA TYR A 64 28.10 -37.67 -1.60
C TYR A 64 26.72 -37.35 -2.20
N ILE A 65 25.83 -36.84 -1.36
CA ILE A 65 24.49 -36.40 -1.77
C ILE A 65 24.58 -35.08 -2.53
N ARG A 66 24.02 -35.04 -3.73
CA ARG A 66 24.02 -33.85 -4.61
C ARG A 66 22.84 -32.95 -4.29
N THR A 67 22.99 -31.64 -4.48
CA THR A 67 21.87 -30.67 -4.47
C THR A 67 20.71 -31.17 -5.31
N GLY A 68 19.50 -30.99 -4.79
CA GLY A 68 18.26 -31.44 -5.42
C GLY A 68 17.89 -32.89 -5.10
N THR A 69 18.73 -33.64 -4.35
CA THR A 69 18.36 -34.99 -3.92
C THR A 69 17.35 -34.92 -2.79
N VAL A 70 16.23 -35.64 -2.95
CA VAL A 70 15.14 -35.77 -1.98
C VAL A 70 15.35 -36.98 -1.07
N GLY A 71 15.03 -36.84 0.21
CA GLY A 71 15.07 -37.89 1.22
C GLY A 71 13.98 -37.72 2.27
N VAL A 72 13.93 -38.63 3.23
CA VAL A 72 12.97 -38.63 4.34
C VAL A 72 13.71 -38.64 5.67
N VAL A 73 13.33 -37.79 6.61
CA VAL A 73 13.89 -37.76 7.97
C VAL A 73 13.45 -39.02 8.72
N THR A 74 14.41 -39.84 9.16
CA THR A 74 14.16 -41.10 9.88
C THR A 74 14.44 -41.00 11.37
N ALA A 75 15.29 -40.08 11.80
CA ALA A 75 15.54 -39.80 13.22
C ALA A 75 15.92 -38.34 13.44
N VAL A 76 15.52 -37.81 14.59
CA VAL A 76 15.89 -36.47 15.07
C VAL A 76 16.71 -36.62 16.34
N HIS A 77 17.93 -36.09 16.33
CA HIS A 77 18.85 -36.13 17.47
C HIS A 77 18.93 -34.75 18.10
N LEU A 78 18.19 -34.54 19.20
CA LEU A 78 18.28 -33.32 20.01
C LEU A 78 19.38 -33.45 21.07
N ALA A 79 20.02 -32.33 21.37
CA ALA A 79 21.07 -32.19 22.38
C ALA A 79 20.99 -30.77 22.99
N ASP A 80 21.49 -30.62 24.21
CA ASP A 80 21.55 -29.33 24.93
C ASP A 80 22.38 -28.29 24.16
N ASN A 81 23.43 -28.75 23.47
CA ASN A 81 24.24 -27.95 22.58
C ASN A 81 23.69 -28.03 21.14
N ALA A 82 23.30 -26.89 20.58
CA ALA A 82 22.80 -26.80 19.20
C ALA A 82 23.77 -27.40 18.18
N HIS A 83 25.08 -27.27 18.37
CA HIS A 83 26.09 -27.82 17.44
C HIS A 83 26.14 -29.35 17.39
N GLU A 84 25.59 -30.03 18.39
CA GLU A 84 25.54 -31.50 18.47
C GLU A 84 24.23 -32.08 17.90
N GLN A 85 23.25 -31.22 17.61
CA GLN A 85 21.98 -31.62 17.01
C GLN A 85 22.20 -32.10 15.57
N ALA A 86 21.44 -33.12 15.17
CA ALA A 86 21.55 -33.72 13.84
C ALA A 86 20.26 -34.41 13.41
N LEU A 87 20.10 -34.59 12.11
CA LEU A 87 19.06 -35.44 11.52
C LEU A 87 19.67 -36.71 10.94
N GLU A 88 18.95 -37.82 10.97
CA GLU A 88 19.19 -38.91 10.04
C GLU A 88 18.18 -38.82 8.91
N VAL A 89 18.69 -38.82 7.68
CA VAL A 89 17.88 -38.72 6.47
C VAL A 89 18.17 -39.91 5.57
N TYR A 90 17.13 -40.65 5.22
CA TYR A 90 17.19 -41.70 4.22
C TYR A 90 16.99 -41.12 2.82
N PHE A 91 18.01 -41.24 1.98
CA PHE A 91 17.94 -40.86 0.57
C PHE A 91 17.75 -42.10 -0.31
N PRO A 92 16.63 -42.23 -1.05
CA PRO A 92 16.39 -43.38 -1.92
C PRO A 92 17.56 -43.63 -2.87
N LYS A 93 17.98 -44.89 -3.01
CA LYS A 93 19.14 -45.34 -3.82
C LYS A 93 20.53 -44.90 -3.32
N LYS A 94 20.61 -44.09 -2.25
CA LYS A 94 21.87 -43.60 -1.67
C LYS A 94 22.11 -44.10 -0.25
N GLY A 95 21.05 -44.31 0.53
CA GLY A 95 21.11 -44.79 1.91
C GLY A 95 20.93 -43.67 2.93
N THR A 96 21.14 -44.00 4.21
CA THR A 96 20.97 -43.07 5.33
C THR A 96 22.22 -42.24 5.57
N VAL A 97 22.02 -40.94 5.78
CA VAL A 97 23.08 -39.96 6.06
C VAL A 97 22.75 -39.20 7.33
N ARG A 98 23.75 -39.01 8.20
CA ARG A 98 23.65 -38.08 9.33
C ARG A 98 23.92 -36.66 8.83
N VAL A 99 22.92 -35.79 8.92
CA VAL A 99 22.99 -34.38 8.51
C VAL A 99 23.31 -33.54 9.76
N PRO A 100 24.53 -32.98 9.87
CA PRO A 100 24.96 -32.26 11.07
C PRO A 100 24.39 -30.83 11.12
N TRP A 101 24.34 -30.23 12.32
CA TRP A 101 23.93 -28.84 12.55
C TRP A 101 24.57 -27.84 11.57
N LYS A 102 25.88 -27.97 11.31
CA LYS A 102 26.62 -27.11 10.36
C LYS A 102 26.03 -27.10 8.95
N TYR A 103 25.49 -28.24 8.50
CA TYR A 103 24.82 -28.33 7.20
C TYR A 103 23.41 -27.74 7.27
N LEU A 104 22.68 -28.02 8.36
CA LEU A 104 21.32 -27.48 8.60
C LEU A 104 21.29 -25.95 8.73
N THR A 105 22.41 -25.33 9.14
CA THR A 105 22.57 -23.88 9.35
C THR A 105 23.53 -23.24 8.35
N HIS A 106 23.83 -23.92 7.24
CA HIS A 106 24.72 -23.40 6.21
C HIS A 106 24.23 -22.04 5.68
N ARG A 107 25.10 -21.02 5.73
CA ARG A 107 24.83 -19.69 5.19
C ARG A 107 25.34 -19.59 3.75
N PHE A 108 24.50 -19.07 2.87
CA PHE A 108 24.83 -18.77 1.48
C PHE A 108 25.31 -17.31 1.36
N ASP A 109 26.12 -17.03 0.33
CA ASP A 109 26.63 -15.67 0.06
C ASP A 109 25.52 -14.65 -0.26
N ASP A 110 24.36 -15.14 -0.69
CA ASP A 110 23.16 -14.34 -0.96
C ASP A 110 22.29 -14.06 0.28
N GLY A 111 22.78 -14.42 1.48
CA GLY A 111 22.12 -14.17 2.75
C GLY A 111 21.04 -15.20 3.13
N ARG A 112 20.81 -16.24 2.32
CA ARG A 112 19.94 -17.35 2.71
C ARG A 112 20.64 -18.27 3.71
N ASP A 113 19.84 -18.91 4.56
CA ASP A 113 20.32 -19.89 5.53
C ASP A 113 19.61 -21.26 5.33
N GLY A 114 20.38 -22.33 5.56
CA GLY A 114 19.93 -23.71 5.63
C GLY A 114 20.28 -24.57 4.41
N GLY A 115 21.10 -25.60 4.60
CA GLY A 115 21.50 -26.54 3.53
C GLY A 115 20.45 -27.58 3.17
N LEU A 116 19.35 -27.66 3.93
CA LEU A 116 18.25 -28.60 3.76
C LEU A 116 16.92 -27.84 3.80
N GLY A 117 16.01 -28.16 2.88
CA GLY A 117 14.64 -27.61 2.87
C GLY A 117 13.59 -28.72 2.78
N HIS A 118 12.32 -28.37 2.88
CA HIS A 118 11.21 -29.32 2.67
C HIS A 118 11.01 -29.66 1.18
N ALA A 119 10.56 -30.87 0.91
CA ALA A 119 10.39 -31.40 -0.45
C ALA A 119 8.93 -31.66 -0.87
N TYR A 120 7.95 -31.31 -0.03
CA TYR A 120 6.52 -31.47 -0.35
C TYR A 120 6.12 -30.70 -1.61
N ALA A 121 6.74 -29.56 -1.84
CA ALA A 121 6.68 -28.77 -3.06
C ALA A 121 8.08 -28.37 -3.55
N ILE A 122 8.27 -28.34 -4.87
CA ILE A 122 9.50 -27.89 -5.54
C ILE A 122 9.19 -26.93 -6.67
N THR A 123 10.17 -26.13 -7.10
CA THR A 123 9.98 -25.21 -8.23
C THR A 123 10.00 -25.98 -9.56
N ALA A 124 9.33 -25.44 -10.59
CA ALA A 124 9.37 -25.99 -11.95
C ALA A 124 10.81 -26.21 -12.44
N ALA A 125 11.70 -25.23 -12.18
CA ALA A 125 13.13 -25.34 -12.50
C ALA A 125 13.81 -26.52 -11.78
N LYS A 126 13.52 -26.74 -10.49
CA LYS A 126 14.07 -27.88 -9.73
C LYS A 126 13.49 -29.23 -10.15
N ALA A 127 12.29 -29.24 -10.73
CA ALA A 127 11.67 -30.44 -11.25
C ALA A 127 12.20 -30.86 -12.63
N GLN A 128 13.01 -30.03 -13.29
CA GLN A 128 13.52 -30.31 -14.63
C GLN A 128 14.35 -31.61 -14.64
N GLY A 129 14.00 -32.51 -15.57
CA GLY A 129 14.66 -33.81 -15.70
C GLY A 129 14.22 -34.86 -14.68
N ALA A 130 13.37 -34.51 -13.71
CA ALA A 130 12.72 -35.48 -12.84
C ALA A 130 11.52 -36.13 -13.55
N THR A 131 11.23 -37.37 -13.17
CA THR A 131 9.99 -38.09 -13.52
C THR A 131 9.40 -38.66 -12.24
N MET A 132 8.14 -38.36 -11.98
CA MET A 132 7.41 -38.74 -10.78
C MET A 132 6.19 -39.59 -11.16
N ASP A 133 5.75 -40.52 -10.32
CA ASP A 133 4.52 -41.27 -10.59
C ASP A 133 3.30 -40.34 -10.56
N THR A 134 3.30 -39.43 -9.59
CA THR A 134 2.25 -38.43 -9.40
C THR A 134 2.81 -37.01 -9.47
N ALA A 135 2.15 -36.13 -10.23
CA ALA A 135 2.42 -34.70 -10.25
C ALA A 135 1.17 -33.90 -9.89
N ARG A 136 1.38 -32.86 -9.07
CA ARG A 136 0.37 -31.88 -8.68
C ARG A 136 0.93 -30.49 -9.00
N ALA A 137 0.55 -29.95 -10.15
CA ALA A 137 1.00 -28.65 -10.64
C ALA A 137 0.07 -27.55 -10.09
N VAL A 138 0.66 -26.48 -9.58
CA VAL A 138 -0.06 -25.28 -9.14
C VAL A 138 0.25 -24.20 -10.17
N LEU A 139 -0.78 -23.82 -10.95
CA LEU A 139 -0.68 -22.88 -12.06
C LEU A 139 -1.48 -21.62 -11.72
N SER A 140 -0.79 -20.50 -11.55
CA SER A 140 -1.40 -19.18 -11.53
C SER A 140 -1.72 -18.71 -12.95
N ASP A 141 -2.65 -17.76 -13.09
CA ASP A 141 -3.00 -17.10 -14.36
C ASP A 141 -1.85 -16.32 -15.03
N ASP A 142 -0.75 -16.10 -14.30
CA ASP A 142 0.51 -15.55 -14.81
C ASP A 142 1.64 -16.58 -14.97
N THR A 143 1.33 -17.89 -14.88
CA THR A 143 2.34 -18.95 -15.06
C THR A 143 2.87 -18.97 -16.49
N THR A 144 4.19 -18.99 -16.64
CA THR A 144 4.82 -18.96 -17.97
C THR A 144 4.64 -20.28 -18.72
N ARG A 145 4.62 -20.23 -20.06
CA ARG A 145 4.50 -21.42 -20.91
C ARG A 145 5.60 -22.47 -20.66
N PRO A 146 6.89 -22.11 -20.55
CA PRO A 146 7.93 -23.09 -20.22
C PRO A 146 7.73 -23.73 -18.85
N ALA A 147 7.35 -22.95 -17.82
CA ALA A 147 7.11 -23.49 -16.48
C ALA A 147 5.91 -24.44 -16.46
N ALA A 148 4.79 -24.05 -17.08
CA ALA A 148 3.60 -24.89 -17.24
C ALA A 148 3.95 -26.20 -17.96
N TYR A 149 4.70 -26.13 -19.07
CA TYR A 149 5.14 -27.31 -19.80
C TYR A 149 5.98 -28.25 -18.92
N VAL A 150 6.97 -27.71 -18.19
CA VAL A 150 7.80 -28.54 -17.31
C VAL A 150 6.94 -29.23 -16.25
N MET A 151 6.10 -28.49 -15.52
CA MET A 151 5.29 -29.04 -14.44
C MET A 151 4.30 -30.11 -14.92
N LEU A 152 3.62 -29.87 -16.04
CA LEU A 152 2.63 -30.81 -16.59
C LEU A 152 3.28 -32.07 -17.19
N SER A 153 4.54 -32.01 -17.58
CA SER A 153 5.25 -33.15 -18.21
C SER A 153 6.02 -34.04 -17.23
N ARG A 154 5.96 -33.79 -15.90
CA ARG A 154 6.73 -34.60 -14.93
C ARG A 154 6.04 -35.90 -14.48
N ALA A 155 4.72 -35.98 -14.59
CA ALA A 155 3.95 -37.16 -14.17
C ALA A 155 4.09 -38.31 -15.16
N ARG A 156 4.26 -39.53 -14.63
CA ARG A 156 4.22 -40.78 -15.39
C ARG A 156 2.81 -41.33 -15.52
N THR A 157 2.04 -41.29 -14.42
CA THR A 157 0.75 -41.98 -14.35
C THR A 157 -0.40 -41.08 -13.91
N ASP A 158 -0.14 -40.14 -12.99
CA ASP A 158 -1.20 -39.34 -12.39
C ASP A 158 -0.82 -37.84 -12.37
N LEU A 159 -1.54 -37.03 -13.13
CA LEU A 159 -1.33 -35.59 -13.24
C LEU A 159 -2.61 -34.84 -12.86
N HIS A 160 -2.51 -33.93 -11.90
CA HIS A 160 -3.52 -32.91 -11.66
C HIS A 160 -2.89 -31.52 -11.67
N ALA A 161 -3.61 -30.56 -12.23
CA ALA A 161 -3.27 -29.15 -12.18
C ALA A 161 -4.34 -28.38 -11.42
N TYR A 162 -3.92 -27.56 -10.47
CA TYR A 162 -4.74 -26.60 -9.76
C TYR A 162 -4.51 -25.25 -10.42
N VAL A 163 -5.57 -24.68 -11.02
CA VAL A 163 -5.52 -23.38 -11.67
C VAL A 163 -6.22 -22.36 -10.80
N LEU A 164 -5.60 -21.20 -10.63
CA LEU A 164 -6.00 -20.19 -9.65
C LEU A 164 -5.55 -18.79 -10.09
N GLY A 165 -6.19 -17.74 -9.59
CA GLY A 165 -5.76 -16.37 -9.86
C GLY A 165 -4.52 -16.03 -9.04
N ARG A 166 -3.55 -15.30 -9.59
CA ARG A 166 -2.37 -14.85 -8.82
C ARG A 166 -2.77 -14.04 -7.59
N ALA A 167 -3.83 -13.25 -7.72
CA ALA A 167 -4.42 -12.47 -6.63
C ALA A 167 -4.92 -13.34 -5.46
N ASP A 168 -5.22 -14.62 -5.70
CA ASP A 168 -5.70 -15.55 -4.67
C ASP A 168 -4.55 -16.18 -3.86
N LEU A 169 -3.31 -16.22 -4.40
CA LEU A 169 -2.12 -16.74 -3.68
C LEU A 169 -1.47 -15.70 -2.79
N THR A 170 -1.54 -14.44 -3.18
CA THR A 170 -1.11 -13.34 -2.33
C THR A 170 -2.13 -13.25 -1.21
N HIS A 171 -1.84 -13.89 -0.07
CA HIS A 171 -2.46 -13.48 1.19
C HIS A 171 -2.30 -11.96 1.21
N ARG A 172 -3.42 -11.25 1.32
CA ARG A 172 -3.56 -9.80 1.20
C ARG A 172 -2.88 -9.08 2.38
N ASP A 173 -1.59 -9.31 2.55
CA ASP A 173 -0.71 -8.72 3.57
C ASP A 173 0.17 -7.60 2.99
N ASP A 174 -0.04 -7.25 1.71
CA ASP A 174 0.61 -6.14 1.03
C ASP A 174 -0.35 -4.95 0.85
N ASP A 175 0.15 -3.76 1.19
CA ASP A 175 -0.44 -2.41 1.20
C ASP A 175 -1.01 -1.89 -0.15
N GLU A 176 -1.37 -2.76 -1.10
CA GLU A 176 -1.94 -2.39 -2.41
C GLU A 176 -3.47 -2.54 -2.48
N THR A 177 -4.16 -2.49 -1.32
CA THR A 177 -5.63 -2.52 -1.22
C THR A 177 -6.30 -1.26 -1.81
N TRP A 178 -5.53 -0.27 -2.26
CA TRP A 178 -6.03 0.98 -2.84
C TRP A 178 -6.42 0.90 -4.31
N LEU A 179 -6.10 -0.19 -5.01
CA LEU A 179 -6.63 -0.45 -6.34
C LEU A 179 -7.92 -1.26 -6.20
N PRO A 180 -9.09 -0.77 -6.69
CA PRO A 180 -10.28 -1.59 -6.71
C PRO A 180 -10.04 -2.78 -7.64
N ALA A 181 -9.87 -3.96 -7.06
CA ALA A 181 -10.07 -5.21 -7.77
C ALA A 181 -11.55 -5.23 -8.18
N GLY A 182 -11.83 -4.80 -9.41
CA GLY A 182 -13.13 -5.05 -10.01
C GLY A 182 -13.38 -6.57 -10.00
N PRO A 183 -14.64 -7.02 -9.95
CA PRO A 183 -14.93 -8.42 -10.24
C PRO A 183 -14.39 -8.71 -11.63
N ASP A 184 -13.34 -9.53 -11.71
CA ASP A 184 -12.75 -9.96 -12.95
C ASP A 184 -13.75 -10.93 -13.62
N PRO A 185 -14.33 -10.59 -14.79
CA PRO A 185 -15.38 -11.41 -15.40
C PRO A 185 -14.86 -12.74 -15.95
N ASP A 186 -13.53 -12.88 -16.13
CA ASP A 186 -12.93 -14.04 -16.78
C ASP A 186 -12.43 -15.05 -15.74
N SER A 187 -12.54 -16.35 -16.05
CA SER A 187 -12.03 -17.37 -15.13
C SER A 187 -10.49 -17.38 -15.13
N PRO A 188 -9.82 -17.76 -14.02
CA PRO A 188 -8.35 -17.90 -14.00
C PRO A 188 -7.81 -18.84 -15.08
N LEU A 189 -8.62 -19.82 -15.50
CA LEU A 189 -8.29 -20.72 -16.60
C LEU A 189 -8.27 -20.02 -17.95
N ASP A 190 -9.24 -19.14 -18.22
CA ASP A 190 -9.29 -18.37 -19.47
C ASP A 190 -8.11 -17.40 -19.55
N ARG A 191 -7.77 -16.74 -18.45
CA ARG A 191 -6.59 -15.87 -18.38
C ARG A 191 -5.28 -16.62 -18.60
N LEU A 192 -5.14 -17.81 -17.99
CA LEU A 192 -4.00 -18.68 -18.23
C LEU A 192 -3.94 -19.10 -19.70
N ALA A 193 -5.05 -19.52 -20.30
CA ALA A 193 -5.11 -19.92 -21.71
C ALA A 193 -4.72 -18.77 -22.65
N ASP A 194 -5.23 -17.57 -22.38
CA ASP A 194 -4.87 -16.34 -23.08
C ASP A 194 -3.37 -16.03 -22.94
N HIS A 195 -2.84 -16.13 -21.72
CA HIS A 195 -1.44 -15.86 -21.43
C HIS A 195 -0.50 -16.83 -22.17
N LEU A 196 -0.83 -18.13 -22.14
CA LEU A 196 -0.09 -19.18 -22.85
C LEU A 196 -0.18 -19.06 -24.37
N THR A 197 -1.28 -18.50 -24.89
CA THR A 197 -1.48 -18.24 -26.33
C THR A 197 -0.68 -17.02 -26.79
N ARG A 198 -0.56 -15.99 -25.94
CA ARG A 198 0.13 -14.73 -26.25
C ARG A 198 1.65 -14.79 -26.11
N THR A 199 2.21 -15.86 -25.52
CA THR A 199 3.62 -15.87 -25.09
C THR A 199 4.60 -15.71 -26.27
N ARG A 200 5.15 -14.50 -26.38
CA ARG A 200 6.45 -14.17 -27.01
C ARG A 200 7.52 -14.16 -25.90
N ASN A 201 8.81 -14.14 -26.27
CA ASN A 201 9.95 -14.09 -25.33
C ASN A 201 9.72 -13.12 -24.17
N GLU A 202 10.19 -13.49 -22.97
CA GLU A 202 10.19 -12.62 -21.78
C GLU A 202 10.75 -11.25 -22.15
N ARG A 203 9.92 -10.23 -22.00
CA ARG A 203 10.25 -8.84 -22.23
C ARG A 203 11.00 -8.32 -21.00
N LEU A 204 12.11 -7.63 -21.21
CA LEU A 204 12.84 -7.00 -20.12
C LEU A 204 11.94 -5.95 -19.44
N ALA A 205 12.20 -5.60 -18.18
CA ALA A 205 11.47 -4.54 -17.50
C ALA A 205 11.48 -3.21 -18.29
N THR A 206 12.56 -2.96 -19.04
CA THR A 206 12.71 -1.82 -19.96
C THR A 206 11.84 -1.92 -21.22
N ASP A 207 11.43 -3.13 -21.62
CA ASP A 207 10.50 -3.34 -22.72
C ASP A 207 9.03 -3.14 -22.27
N HIS A 208 8.78 -3.27 -20.95
CA HIS A 208 7.48 -2.97 -20.33
C HIS A 208 7.31 -1.48 -20.02
N ASP A 209 8.37 -0.84 -19.57
CA ASP A 209 8.40 0.60 -19.34
C ASP A 209 9.66 1.21 -19.97
N PRO A 210 9.59 1.67 -21.23
CA PRO A 210 10.73 2.28 -21.92
C PRO A 210 11.22 3.56 -21.23
N THR A 211 10.47 4.07 -20.26
CA THR A 211 10.74 5.36 -19.59
C THR A 211 11.22 5.19 -18.16
N ALA A 212 11.22 3.96 -17.64
CA ALA A 212 11.73 3.62 -16.33
C ALA A 212 13.20 4.06 -16.15
N VAL A 213 14.03 3.93 -17.20
CA VAL A 213 15.44 4.36 -17.17
C VAL A 213 15.56 5.86 -16.97
N ALA A 214 14.79 6.66 -17.71
CA ALA A 214 14.83 8.12 -17.60
C ALA A 214 14.32 8.61 -16.24
N ALA A 215 13.22 8.04 -15.74
CA ALA A 215 12.70 8.33 -14.40
C ALA A 215 13.70 7.92 -13.31
N HIS A 216 14.38 6.79 -13.48
CA HIS A 216 15.42 6.32 -12.57
C HIS A 216 16.63 7.27 -12.52
N ILE A 217 17.10 7.75 -13.67
CA ILE A 217 18.19 8.74 -13.75
C ILE A 217 17.82 10.02 -13.00
N LEU A 218 16.59 10.52 -13.17
CA LEU A 218 16.11 11.70 -12.45
C LEU A 218 16.07 11.45 -10.93
N ARG A 219 15.52 10.32 -10.50
CA ARG A 219 15.50 9.92 -9.08
C ARG A 219 16.91 9.82 -8.47
N GLN A 220 17.89 9.34 -9.23
CA GLN A 220 19.27 9.26 -8.74
C GLN A 220 19.93 10.64 -8.57
N ARG A 221 19.50 11.62 -9.38
CA ARG A 221 20.10 12.95 -9.43
C ARG A 221 19.44 13.97 -8.50
N TYR A 222 18.15 13.82 -8.23
CA TYR A 222 17.35 14.81 -7.53
C TYR A 222 16.63 14.18 -6.33
N THR A 223 16.58 14.93 -5.23
CA THR A 223 15.74 14.64 -4.06
C THR A 223 14.25 14.79 -4.40
N LEU A 224 13.37 14.30 -3.53
CA LEU A 224 11.92 14.44 -3.73
C LEU A 224 11.49 15.92 -3.77
N ALA A 225 12.02 16.75 -2.87
CA ALA A 225 11.79 18.19 -2.86
C ALA A 225 12.22 18.86 -4.17
N GLU A 226 13.41 18.52 -4.70
CA GLU A 226 13.91 19.06 -5.96
C GLU A 226 13.07 18.62 -7.17
N LEU A 227 12.64 17.35 -7.22
CA LEU A 227 11.75 16.85 -8.27
C LEU A 227 10.40 17.58 -8.24
N THR A 228 9.84 17.81 -7.06
CA THR A 228 8.61 18.58 -6.89
C THR A 228 8.81 20.05 -7.29
N ALA A 229 9.92 20.68 -6.92
CA ALA A 229 10.25 22.03 -7.36
C ALA A 229 10.41 22.11 -8.89
N LEU A 230 11.06 21.12 -9.53
CA LEU A 230 11.19 21.05 -10.98
C LEU A 230 9.83 20.89 -11.67
N ARG A 231 8.91 20.13 -11.08
CA ARG A 231 7.55 19.91 -11.59
C ARG A 231 6.69 21.17 -11.50
N LEU A 232 6.77 21.86 -10.36
CA LEU A 232 6.06 23.11 -10.09
C LEU A 232 6.65 24.31 -10.85
N ALA A 233 7.93 24.27 -11.19
CA ALA A 233 8.52 25.25 -12.08
C ALA A 233 7.82 25.15 -13.44
N ALA A 234 6.95 26.13 -13.70
CA ALA A 234 6.28 26.27 -14.98
C ALA A 234 7.32 26.26 -16.10
N ASP A 235 7.00 25.59 -17.21
CA ASP A 235 7.61 25.94 -18.48
C ASP A 235 7.11 27.36 -18.78
N VAL A 236 7.81 28.38 -18.27
CA VAL A 236 7.70 29.73 -18.79
C VAL A 236 8.04 29.55 -20.27
N PRO A 237 7.07 29.68 -21.19
CA PRO A 237 7.40 29.61 -22.60
C PRO A 237 8.46 30.66 -22.81
N ASP A 238 9.59 30.26 -23.41
CA ASP A 238 10.80 31.05 -23.60
C ASP A 238 10.42 32.42 -24.23
N ALA A 239 10.04 33.36 -23.37
CA ALA A 239 9.68 34.71 -23.79
C ALA A 239 10.99 35.28 -24.29
N PRO A 240 11.06 35.75 -25.55
CA PRO A 240 12.32 36.14 -26.15
C PRO A 240 12.98 37.14 -25.21
N ARG A 241 14.13 36.73 -24.64
CA ARG A 241 14.96 37.56 -23.77
C ARG A 241 15.23 38.86 -24.51
N ARG A 242 14.41 39.88 -24.25
CA ARG A 242 14.72 41.25 -24.64
C ARG A 242 15.96 41.61 -23.85
N ALA A 243 17.06 41.80 -24.57
CA ALA A 243 18.28 42.38 -24.02
C ALA A 243 17.93 43.67 -23.26
N PRO A 244 18.56 43.93 -22.10
CA PRO A 244 18.26 45.12 -21.32
C PRO A 244 18.74 46.36 -22.09
N ALA A 245 17.79 47.18 -22.55
CA ALA A 245 18.08 48.55 -22.93
C ALA A 245 18.37 49.33 -21.64
N ALA A 246 19.63 49.76 -21.51
CA ALA A 246 20.05 50.72 -20.49
C ALA A 246 19.44 52.10 -20.80
N THR A 247 18.74 52.66 -19.80
CA THR A 247 18.49 54.09 -19.47
C THR A 247 17.24 54.08 -18.59
N GLY A 248 17.11 54.72 -17.44
CA GLY A 248 17.71 55.92 -16.90
C GLY A 248 16.62 56.50 -15.98
N ALA A 249 16.98 56.80 -14.74
CA ALA A 249 16.06 57.15 -13.66
C ALA A 249 15.18 58.37 -13.93
N THR A 250 13.90 58.32 -13.53
CA THR A 250 13.27 59.34 -12.63
C THR A 250 11.82 58.98 -12.29
N ALA A 251 11.49 59.07 -11.00
CA ALA A 251 10.15 59.26 -10.47
C ALA A 251 10.18 60.59 -9.66
N PRO A 252 9.07 61.11 -9.08
CA PRO A 252 7.64 60.81 -9.26
C PRO A 252 6.79 62.10 -9.46
N ARG A 253 5.47 61.97 -9.72
CA ARG A 253 4.43 62.81 -9.05
C ARG A 253 2.99 62.40 -9.37
N ASN A 254 2.20 62.36 -8.29
CA ASN A 254 0.74 62.29 -8.21
C ASN A 254 0.05 63.55 -8.73
N THR A 255 -1.07 63.39 -9.45
CA THR A 255 -2.36 64.10 -9.21
C THR A 255 -3.53 63.44 -9.97
N PRO A 256 -4.80 63.63 -9.54
CA PRO A 256 -5.96 62.80 -9.92
C PRO A 256 -6.95 63.44 -10.93
N ALA A 257 -7.74 62.56 -11.59
CA ALA A 257 -9.09 62.75 -12.20
C ALA A 257 -9.23 63.75 -13.39
N PRO A 258 -10.24 63.67 -14.31
CA PRO A 258 -11.61 63.15 -14.12
C PRO A 258 -12.27 62.40 -15.31
N HIS A 259 -13.57 62.15 -15.13
CA HIS A 259 -14.59 61.40 -15.89
C HIS A 259 -14.84 61.68 -17.40
N ALA A 260 -15.29 60.58 -18.05
CA ALA A 260 -16.33 60.43 -19.11
C ALA A 260 -15.99 60.75 -20.59
N PRO A 261 -16.76 60.26 -21.60
CA PRO A 261 -17.75 59.17 -21.63
C PRO A 261 -17.45 58.07 -22.69
N ARG A 262 -18.07 56.89 -22.53
CA ARG A 262 -18.10 55.79 -23.51
C ARG A 262 -19.15 56.07 -24.60
N SER A 263 -18.72 56.12 -25.86
CA SER A 263 -19.58 56.02 -27.04
C SER A 263 -19.54 54.59 -27.60
N ALA A 264 -20.73 54.03 -27.82
CA ALA A 264 -20.95 52.79 -28.56
C ALA A 264 -20.58 52.94 -30.05
N PRO A 265 -20.38 51.82 -30.76
CA PRO A 265 -21.21 51.67 -31.95
C PRO A 265 -21.86 50.28 -32.11
N LYS A 266 -22.97 50.37 -32.82
CA LYS A 266 -24.02 49.40 -33.15
C LYS A 266 -23.58 48.43 -34.26
N PRO A 267 -24.16 47.20 -34.34
CA PRO A 267 -23.85 46.20 -35.35
C PRO A 267 -24.78 46.27 -36.57
N ALA A 268 -24.32 45.77 -37.73
CA ALA A 268 -25.16 45.42 -38.89
C ALA A 268 -24.35 44.62 -39.94
N PRO A 269 -25.00 43.90 -40.88
CA PRO A 269 -24.84 42.44 -40.99
C PRO A 269 -24.66 41.91 -42.44
N ASP A 270 -24.76 40.58 -42.56
CA ASP A 270 -25.20 39.77 -43.70
C ASP A 270 -24.27 39.54 -44.91
N ALA A 271 -23.88 38.26 -45.03
CA ALA A 271 -23.61 37.59 -46.30
C ALA A 271 -24.19 36.16 -46.27
N PRO A 272 -25.00 35.78 -47.26
CA PRO A 272 -25.22 34.37 -47.62
C PRO A 272 -25.11 34.17 -49.17
N PRO A 273 -25.37 32.97 -49.72
CA PRO A 273 -24.68 31.70 -49.44
C PRO A 273 -24.29 30.92 -50.72
N ALA A 274 -23.69 29.76 -50.46
CA ALA A 274 -23.41 28.54 -51.25
C ALA A 274 -24.13 28.25 -52.58
N GLN A 275 -23.41 27.49 -53.45
CA GLN A 275 -23.77 26.35 -54.33
C GLN A 275 -22.70 26.30 -55.45
N ASP A 276 -22.11 25.20 -55.95
CA ASP A 276 -22.57 23.83 -56.19
C ASP A 276 -21.37 22.86 -56.36
N ALA A 277 -21.60 21.58 -56.07
CA ALA A 277 -20.89 20.42 -56.64
C ALA A 277 -21.67 19.99 -57.94
N PRO A 278 -21.17 19.16 -58.89
CA PRO A 278 -20.71 17.80 -58.56
C PRO A 278 -19.75 17.07 -59.56
N SER A 279 -19.39 15.84 -59.15
CA SER A 279 -19.28 14.62 -59.96
C SER A 279 -18.02 14.25 -60.79
N SER A 280 -17.34 13.21 -60.28
CA SER A 280 -17.10 11.88 -60.91
C SER A 280 -15.97 11.65 -61.95
N ARG A 281 -15.10 10.66 -61.66
CA ARG A 281 -14.78 9.42 -62.44
C ARG A 281 -13.48 8.77 -61.93
N GLN A 282 -13.53 7.53 -61.41
CA GLN A 282 -13.38 6.20 -62.07
C GLN A 282 -11.96 5.58 -61.98
N ARG A 283 -11.93 4.34 -61.43
CA ARG A 283 -11.17 3.12 -61.83
C ARG A 283 -9.63 3.17 -61.80
N ALA A 284 -8.86 2.10 -61.58
CA ALA A 284 -9.03 0.68 -61.24
C ALA A 284 -7.69 0.24 -60.57
N GLY A 285 -7.63 -0.74 -59.67
CA GLY A 285 -7.42 -2.16 -59.98
C GLY A 285 -5.95 -2.58 -59.76
N GLY A 286 -5.71 -3.66 -58.99
CA GLY A 286 -4.38 -4.28 -58.87
C GLY A 286 -4.14 -4.96 -57.53
N ASP A 287 -4.43 -6.25 -57.48
CA ASP A 287 -4.23 -7.20 -56.38
C ASP A 287 -2.82 -7.88 -56.49
N PRO A 288 -2.44 -8.92 -55.73
CA PRO A 288 -1.37 -8.84 -54.72
C PRO A 288 -0.11 -9.68 -55.03
N GLY A 289 1.00 -9.37 -54.37
CA GLY A 289 2.26 -10.10 -54.49
C GLY A 289 2.67 -10.78 -53.18
N SER A 290 2.54 -12.11 -53.16
CA SER A 290 3.02 -13.03 -52.12
C SER A 290 4.55 -13.02 -51.99
N SER A 291 5.07 -13.21 -50.78
CA SER A 291 6.42 -13.74 -50.56
C SER A 291 6.49 -14.52 -49.24
N THR A 292 6.41 -15.83 -49.40
CA THR A 292 6.84 -16.89 -48.49
C THR A 292 8.36 -16.87 -48.32
N THR A 293 8.87 -16.97 -47.09
CA THR A 293 10.21 -17.51 -46.84
C THR A 293 10.25 -18.27 -45.52
N THR A 294 10.64 -19.54 -45.63
CA THR A 294 10.84 -20.57 -44.60
C THR A 294 12.09 -20.26 -43.75
N PRO A 295 12.16 -20.64 -42.46
CA PRO A 295 13.33 -20.40 -41.62
C PRO A 295 14.39 -21.51 -41.78
N SER A 296 15.66 -21.11 -41.76
CA SER A 296 16.82 -22.00 -41.76
C SER A 296 17.35 -22.17 -40.34
N ALA A 297 17.57 -23.42 -39.95
CA ALA A 297 18.16 -23.84 -38.68
C ALA A 297 19.69 -23.70 -38.71
N SER A 298 20.29 -23.30 -37.60
CA SER A 298 21.72 -23.51 -37.34
C SER A 298 21.98 -23.61 -35.84
N ASP A 299 22.29 -24.83 -35.43
CA ASP A 299 22.89 -25.22 -34.16
C ASP A 299 24.35 -24.75 -34.09
N ALA A 300 24.75 -24.12 -32.98
CA ALA A 300 26.11 -24.17 -32.46
C ALA A 300 26.12 -23.88 -30.93
N PRO A 301 26.87 -24.65 -30.13
CA PRO A 301 26.83 -24.57 -28.66
C PRO A 301 27.70 -23.45 -28.07
N PHE A 302 27.13 -22.78 -27.06
CA PHE A 302 27.81 -21.77 -26.22
C PHE A 302 28.88 -22.40 -25.31
N ALA A 303 30.08 -21.84 -25.33
CA ALA A 303 31.13 -22.07 -24.33
C ALA A 303 30.93 -21.13 -23.13
N PRO A 304 31.21 -21.56 -21.88
CA PRO A 304 30.98 -20.73 -20.70
C PRO A 304 32.07 -19.67 -20.48
N PHE A 305 31.64 -18.43 -20.26
CA PHE A 305 32.45 -17.32 -19.79
C PHE A 305 32.89 -17.53 -18.33
N ALA A 306 34.20 -17.44 -18.07
CA ALA A 306 34.77 -17.38 -16.73
C ALA A 306 34.66 -15.94 -16.16
N PRO A 307 34.32 -15.76 -14.88
CA PRO A 307 34.27 -14.42 -14.28
C PRO A 307 35.68 -13.91 -13.96
N ARG A 308 35.96 -12.69 -14.41
CA ARG A 308 37.19 -11.95 -14.18
C ARG A 308 37.14 -11.31 -12.79
N ALA A 309 38.15 -11.57 -11.97
CA ALA A 309 38.31 -11.00 -10.63
C ALA A 309 38.45 -9.46 -10.67
N ALA A 310 37.78 -8.79 -9.74
CA ALA A 310 37.97 -7.37 -9.45
C ALA A 310 39.19 -7.18 -8.53
N PRO A 311 40.03 -6.16 -8.74
CA PRO A 311 41.09 -5.82 -7.80
C PRO A 311 40.59 -4.89 -6.69
N ASP A 312 41.19 -5.09 -5.50
CA ASP A 312 41.00 -4.35 -4.26
C ASP A 312 41.24 -2.82 -4.39
N ALA A 313 40.46 -2.05 -3.65
CA ALA A 313 40.71 -0.62 -3.39
C ALA A 313 40.83 -0.38 -1.87
N PRO A 314 41.93 0.24 -1.39
CA PRO A 314 42.12 0.55 0.03
C PRO A 314 41.70 1.99 0.38
N GLY A 315 41.25 2.17 1.63
CA GLY A 315 41.57 3.32 2.48
C GLY A 315 40.86 4.65 2.23
N ALA A 316 39.84 4.93 3.04
CA ALA A 316 39.32 6.28 3.26
C ALA A 316 40.28 7.12 4.12
N PRO A 317 40.33 8.45 3.89
CA PRO A 317 40.44 9.36 5.02
C PRO A 317 39.36 10.44 5.04
N ASP A 318 39.11 10.82 6.28
CA ASP A 318 38.19 11.78 6.87
C ASP A 318 38.45 13.24 6.44
N LEU A 319 37.43 13.94 5.92
CA LEU A 319 37.41 15.41 5.81
C LEU A 319 35.98 15.96 5.92
N ALA A 320 35.78 16.81 6.93
CA ALA A 320 34.63 17.69 7.16
C ALA A 320 34.48 18.77 6.04
N PRO A 321 33.32 19.45 5.92
CA PRO A 321 32.84 19.97 4.65
C PRO A 321 33.22 21.43 4.39
N PRO A 322 33.40 21.84 3.12
CA PRO A 322 33.26 23.23 2.72
C PRO A 322 32.05 23.45 1.81
N GLY A 323 31.27 24.48 2.15
CA GLY A 323 30.54 25.38 1.23
C GLY A 323 29.64 24.76 0.17
N ALA A 324 28.32 24.80 0.40
CA ALA A 324 27.31 24.54 -0.62
C ALA A 324 27.49 25.48 -1.84
N PRO A 325 27.71 24.96 -3.06
CA PRO A 325 27.69 25.78 -4.26
C PRO A 325 26.24 26.10 -4.64
N ARG A 326 25.95 27.39 -4.87
CA ARG A 326 24.74 27.85 -5.55
C ARG A 326 24.82 27.41 -7.02
N PHE A 327 24.25 26.25 -7.33
CA PHE A 327 24.00 25.85 -8.72
C PHE A 327 22.76 26.57 -9.24
N ALA A 328 22.95 27.41 -10.26
CA ALA A 328 21.85 27.85 -11.11
C ALA A 328 21.32 26.63 -11.89
N PRO A 329 20.00 26.43 -12.01
CA PRO A 329 19.45 25.29 -12.71
C PRO A 329 19.60 25.51 -14.22
N ASN A 330 20.65 24.92 -14.81
CA ASN A 330 20.64 24.66 -16.25
C ASN A 330 19.59 23.57 -16.47
N ALA A 331 18.44 23.95 -17.01
CA ALA A 331 17.40 23.03 -17.44
C ALA A 331 18.02 21.99 -18.41
N PRO A 332 17.70 20.70 -18.28
CA PRO A 332 18.18 19.70 -19.21
C PRO A 332 17.61 20.00 -20.59
N THR A 333 18.45 20.54 -21.47
CA THR A 333 18.17 20.58 -22.90
C THR A 333 18.03 19.13 -23.36
N THR A 334 16.93 18.85 -24.05
CA THR A 334 16.50 17.54 -24.57
C THR A 334 17.68 16.72 -25.10
N ALA A 335 17.97 15.59 -24.43
CA ALA A 335 18.90 14.61 -24.97
C ALA A 335 18.31 14.03 -26.27
N PRO A 336 19.03 14.08 -27.40
CA PRO A 336 18.50 13.64 -28.68
C PRO A 336 18.47 12.10 -28.71
N GLY A 337 17.27 11.50 -28.57
CA GLY A 337 17.09 10.06 -28.76
C GLY A 337 15.90 9.40 -28.05
N SER A 338 15.31 10.02 -27.03
CA SER A 338 14.03 9.55 -26.48
C SER A 338 12.90 10.15 -27.31
N ALA A 339 12.04 9.29 -27.88
CA ALA A 339 10.68 9.70 -28.25
C ALA A 339 10.00 10.14 -26.95
N GLY A 340 10.17 11.43 -26.63
CA GLY A 340 10.21 11.92 -25.27
C GLY A 340 8.82 11.97 -24.66
N LEU A 341 8.63 11.27 -23.55
CA LEU A 341 7.46 11.53 -22.72
C LEU A 341 7.36 13.01 -22.38
N PRO A 342 6.14 13.50 -22.17
CA PRO A 342 5.90 14.83 -21.63
C PRO A 342 6.71 15.01 -20.34
N ARG A 343 7.37 16.16 -20.20
CA ARG A 343 8.22 16.51 -19.06
C ARG A 343 7.51 16.26 -17.72
N GLN A 344 6.24 16.63 -17.64
CA GLN A 344 5.40 16.47 -16.45
C GLN A 344 5.19 14.99 -16.07
N VAL A 345 4.95 14.11 -17.05
CA VAL A 345 4.84 12.66 -16.82
C VAL A 345 6.14 12.09 -16.30
N LEU A 346 7.27 12.44 -16.93
CA LEU A 346 8.58 11.94 -16.56
C LEU A 346 8.95 12.36 -15.12
N LEU A 347 8.73 13.64 -14.77
CA LEU A 347 8.94 14.15 -13.42
C LEU A 347 8.04 13.46 -12.41
N ARG A 348 6.74 13.27 -12.72
CA ARG A 348 5.82 12.58 -11.81
C ARG A 348 6.20 11.13 -11.59
N ARG A 349 6.65 10.40 -12.62
CA ARG A 349 7.18 9.03 -12.47
C ARG A 349 8.44 8.99 -11.59
N ALA A 350 9.35 9.96 -11.77
CA ALA A 350 10.53 10.08 -10.92
C ALA A 350 10.14 10.34 -9.46
N GLU A 351 9.20 11.24 -9.19
CA GLU A 351 8.66 11.48 -7.84
C GLU A 351 8.09 10.21 -7.23
N LEU A 352 7.23 9.47 -7.94
CA LEU A 352 6.61 8.24 -7.44
C LEU A 352 7.66 7.16 -7.12
N ALA A 353 8.71 7.04 -7.93
CA ALA A 353 9.81 6.13 -7.67
C ALA A 353 10.64 6.56 -6.44
N THR A 354 10.85 7.87 -6.24
CA THR A 354 11.47 8.42 -5.03
C THR A 354 10.60 8.17 -3.80
N GLU A 355 9.30 8.44 -3.88
CA GLU A 355 8.33 8.14 -2.82
C GLU A 355 8.39 6.67 -2.43
N ALA A 356 8.37 5.74 -3.38
CA ALA A 356 8.46 4.30 -3.11
C ALA A 356 9.75 3.93 -2.34
N THR A 357 10.87 4.57 -2.68
CA THR A 357 12.13 4.41 -1.95
C THR A 357 12.01 4.92 -0.51
N VAL A 358 11.45 6.11 -0.33
CA VAL A 358 11.20 6.71 1.00
C VAL A 358 10.27 5.82 1.84
N ARG A 359 9.20 5.27 1.25
CA ARG A 359 8.28 4.34 1.95
C ARG A 359 9.01 3.11 2.49
N THR A 360 9.85 2.50 1.66
CA THR A 360 10.60 1.29 2.05
C THR A 360 11.60 1.59 3.16
N THR A 361 12.36 2.68 3.05
CA THR A 361 13.31 3.10 4.10
C THR A 361 12.58 3.45 5.40
N ALA A 362 11.48 4.20 5.34
CA ALA A 362 10.75 4.62 6.52
C ALA A 362 10.15 3.43 7.30
N ARG A 363 9.59 2.43 6.61
CA ARG A 363 9.05 1.21 7.25
C ARG A 363 10.13 0.36 7.91
N THR A 364 11.32 0.30 7.32
CA THR A 364 12.43 -0.52 7.84
C THR A 364 13.25 0.20 8.91
N HIS A 365 13.31 1.53 8.86
CA HIS A 365 14.10 2.37 9.75
C HIS A 365 13.30 3.61 10.19
N PRO A 366 12.22 3.44 10.97
CA PRO A 366 11.42 4.56 11.45
C PRO A 366 12.25 5.44 12.42
N PRO A 367 12.07 6.78 12.42
CA PRO A 367 12.73 7.65 13.39
C PRO A 367 12.39 7.24 14.85
N PRO A 368 13.37 7.10 15.77
CA PRO A 368 13.09 6.64 17.14
C PRO A 368 12.07 7.50 17.90
N ALA A 369 12.14 8.83 17.75
CA ALA A 369 11.19 9.74 18.38
C ALA A 369 9.76 9.59 17.83
N LEU A 370 9.60 9.14 16.58
CA LEU A 370 8.29 8.81 16.04
C LEU A 370 7.76 7.53 16.68
N VAL A 371 8.59 6.49 16.79
CA VAL A 371 8.23 5.23 17.45
C VAL A 371 7.88 5.45 18.93
N GLU A 372 8.58 6.34 19.63
CA GLU A 372 8.24 6.72 21.00
C GLU A 372 6.85 7.37 21.08
N ARG A 373 6.48 8.18 20.09
CA ARG A 373 5.19 8.86 20.02
C ARG A 373 4.02 7.92 19.68
N ILE A 374 4.16 7.11 18.62
CA ILE A 374 3.07 6.27 18.09
C ILE A 374 3.19 4.80 18.48
N GLY A 375 4.12 4.47 19.38
CA GLY A 375 4.36 3.11 19.84
C GLY A 375 5.14 2.21 18.87
N PRO A 376 5.49 1.00 19.33
CA PRO A 376 6.12 -0.02 18.48
C PRO A 376 5.17 -0.48 17.38
N ARG A 377 5.73 -0.93 16.26
CA ARG A 377 4.97 -1.46 15.12
C ARG A 377 4.12 -2.67 15.55
N PRO A 378 2.78 -2.64 15.37
CA PRO A 378 1.93 -3.80 15.66
C PRO A 378 2.29 -5.01 14.79
N ALA A 379 2.02 -6.22 15.29
CA ALA A 379 2.41 -7.46 14.59
C ALA A 379 1.65 -7.66 13.26
N SER A 380 0.34 -7.36 13.24
CA SER A 380 -0.56 -7.58 12.10
C SER A 380 -1.84 -6.75 12.23
N GLY A 381 -2.67 -6.76 11.17
CA GLY A 381 -4.03 -6.20 11.20
C GLY A 381 -4.12 -4.69 10.88
N PRO A 382 -5.31 -4.08 11.05
CA PRO A 382 -5.56 -2.70 10.64
C PRO A 382 -4.67 -1.67 11.35
N ASP A 383 -4.29 -1.92 12.61
CA ASP A 383 -3.40 -1.02 13.36
C ASP A 383 -1.97 -1.02 12.81
N ARG A 384 -1.49 -2.16 12.29
CA ARG A 384 -0.21 -2.23 11.58
C ARG A 384 -0.24 -1.42 10.30
N ALA A 385 -1.32 -1.54 9.51
CA ALA A 385 -1.50 -0.76 8.28
C ALA A 385 -1.52 0.75 8.58
N ILE A 386 -2.26 1.18 9.61
CA ILE A 386 -2.28 2.58 10.05
C ILE A 386 -0.88 3.03 10.48
N TRP A 387 -0.16 2.22 11.26
CA TRP A 387 1.21 2.55 11.69
C TRP A 387 2.16 2.69 10.49
N ASP A 388 2.11 1.75 9.53
CA ASP A 388 2.94 1.77 8.31
C ASP A 388 2.58 2.99 7.43
N ASP A 389 1.29 3.28 7.24
CA ASP A 389 0.81 4.46 6.52
C ASP A 389 1.28 5.76 7.19
N THR A 390 1.22 5.86 8.52
CA THR A 390 1.67 7.03 9.28
C THR A 390 3.16 7.29 9.08
N VAL A 391 4.00 6.25 9.27
CA VAL A 391 5.45 6.36 9.14
C VAL A 391 5.85 6.73 7.71
N THR A 392 5.22 6.10 6.71
CA THR A 392 5.52 6.38 5.31
C THR A 392 5.03 7.76 4.87
N ALA A 393 3.83 8.16 5.26
CA ALA A 393 3.27 9.46 4.90
C ALA A 393 4.08 10.61 5.51
N LEU A 394 4.46 10.52 6.80
CA LEU A 394 5.28 11.53 7.45
C LEU A 394 6.67 11.64 6.81
N ALA A 395 7.31 10.51 6.49
CA ALA A 395 8.60 10.51 5.83
C ALA A 395 8.54 11.12 4.41
N ILE A 396 7.49 10.82 3.64
CA ILE A 396 7.27 11.44 2.32
C ILE A 396 7.07 12.95 2.47
N TYR A 397 6.24 13.38 3.45
CA TYR A 397 5.98 14.79 3.70
C TYR A 397 7.27 15.55 4.04
N HIS A 398 8.08 15.03 4.96
CA HIS A 398 9.38 15.60 5.31
C HIS A 398 10.35 15.63 4.12
N ALA A 399 10.44 14.54 3.37
CA ALA A 399 11.32 14.45 2.20
C ALA A 399 10.93 15.43 1.07
N ARG A 400 9.63 15.76 0.95
CA ARG A 400 9.12 16.66 -0.08
C ARG A 400 9.15 18.13 0.33
N HIS A 401 8.69 18.46 1.53
CA HIS A 401 8.46 19.85 1.94
C HIS A 401 9.54 20.41 2.85
N GLN A 402 10.43 19.56 3.38
CA GLN A 402 11.55 19.94 4.24
C GLN A 402 11.14 20.95 5.35
N PRO A 403 10.11 20.65 6.15
CA PRO A 403 9.72 21.53 7.25
C PRO A 403 10.86 21.67 8.25
N ASP A 404 11.01 22.85 8.85
CA ASP A 404 11.99 23.09 9.93
C ASP A 404 11.47 22.56 11.27
N THR A 405 11.16 21.26 11.31
CA THR A 405 10.60 20.56 12.47
C THR A 405 11.25 19.19 12.67
N PRO A 406 11.20 18.64 13.89
CA PRO A 406 11.68 17.29 14.15
C PRO A 406 10.98 16.25 13.25
N ALA A 407 11.69 15.16 12.91
CA ALA A 407 11.19 14.11 12.00
C ALA A 407 9.90 13.39 12.44
N HIS A 408 9.45 13.58 13.68
CA HIS A 408 8.22 13.03 14.24
C HIS A 408 7.04 14.04 14.25
N ASP A 409 7.25 15.23 13.71
CA ASP A 409 6.29 16.34 13.69
C ASP A 409 6.18 16.91 12.27
N PRO A 410 4.99 16.90 11.63
CA PRO A 410 4.81 17.55 10.33
C PRO A 410 4.92 19.07 10.40
N GLY A 411 4.97 19.66 11.59
CA GLY A 411 5.06 21.10 11.79
C GLY A 411 3.73 21.84 11.60
N PRO A 412 3.73 23.18 11.58
CA PRO A 412 2.52 23.95 11.37
C PRO A 412 1.92 23.67 9.98
N PRO A 413 0.60 23.80 9.81
CA PRO A 413 0.00 23.68 8.48
C PRO A 413 0.66 24.69 7.53
N PRO A 414 1.04 24.29 6.31
CA PRO A 414 1.76 25.16 5.36
C PRO A 414 0.91 26.37 4.91
N GLY A 415 -0.37 26.41 5.27
CA GLY A 415 -1.34 27.40 4.85
C GLY A 415 -2.01 26.94 3.55
N ALA A 416 -3.33 26.79 3.56
CA ALA A 416 -4.06 26.49 2.34
C ALA A 416 -4.27 27.77 1.56
N THR A 417 -3.66 27.92 0.37
CA THR A 417 -4.16 28.90 -0.59
C THR A 417 -5.03 28.17 -1.62
N PRO A 418 -6.26 28.64 -1.92
CA PRO A 418 -7.06 28.09 -3.02
C PRO A 418 -6.31 28.04 -4.36
N ASP A 419 -5.24 28.84 -4.48
CA ASP A 419 -4.41 28.92 -5.67
C ASP A 419 -3.31 27.86 -5.73
N ASP A 420 -2.99 27.11 -4.65
CA ASP A 420 -1.93 26.09 -4.67
C ASP A 420 -2.17 25.04 -5.77
N ARG A 421 -3.43 24.63 -5.96
CA ARG A 421 -3.83 23.69 -7.03
C ARG A 421 -3.71 24.30 -8.42
N ARG A 422 -3.86 25.62 -8.54
CA ARG A 422 -3.80 26.34 -9.82
C ARG A 422 -2.36 26.59 -10.26
N HIS A 423 -1.44 26.72 -9.32
CA HIS A 423 -0.01 26.91 -9.60
C HIS A 423 0.69 25.62 -10.00
N ASP A 424 0.12 24.46 -9.66
CA ASP A 424 0.63 23.15 -10.06
C ASP A 424 0.05 22.75 -11.44
N PRO A 425 0.87 22.70 -12.52
CA PRO A 425 0.38 22.41 -13.86
C PRO A 425 -0.33 21.06 -13.99
N TRP A 426 0.17 20.04 -13.28
CA TRP A 426 -0.42 18.71 -13.29
C TRP A 426 -1.81 18.72 -12.67
N LEU A 427 -1.95 19.35 -11.50
CA LEU A 427 -3.24 19.45 -10.81
C LEU A 427 -4.22 20.31 -11.60
N HIS A 428 -3.75 21.39 -12.22
CA HIS A 428 -4.56 22.24 -13.07
C HIS A 428 -5.18 21.45 -14.24
N HIS A 429 -4.37 20.75 -15.03
CA HIS A 429 -4.86 19.95 -16.15
C HIS A 429 -5.72 18.77 -15.70
N HIS A 430 -5.37 18.11 -14.59
CA HIS A 430 -6.19 17.04 -14.03
C HIS A 430 -7.57 17.52 -13.55
N ASP A 431 -7.64 18.68 -12.90
CA ASP A 431 -8.90 19.29 -12.45
C ASP A 431 -9.76 19.70 -13.65
N GLN A 432 -9.16 20.25 -14.70
CA GLN A 432 -9.84 20.55 -15.96
C GLN A 432 -10.36 19.29 -16.67
N ALA A 433 -9.54 18.22 -16.75
CA ALA A 433 -9.94 16.93 -17.31
C ALA A 433 -11.13 16.32 -16.53
N THR A 434 -11.06 16.38 -15.20
CA THR A 434 -12.15 15.93 -14.32
C THR A 434 -13.42 16.75 -14.52
N HIS A 435 -13.29 18.06 -14.68
CA HIS A 435 -14.42 18.95 -14.97
C HIS A 435 -15.05 18.66 -16.35
N LEU A 436 -14.24 18.39 -17.38
CA LEU A 436 -14.73 17.98 -18.71
C LEU A 436 -15.50 16.65 -18.64
N ALA A 437 -14.96 15.65 -17.95
CA ALA A 437 -15.61 14.35 -17.77
C ALA A 437 -16.96 14.50 -17.02
N ARG A 438 -17.01 15.33 -15.97
CA ARG A 438 -18.24 15.63 -15.22
C ARG A 438 -19.27 16.37 -16.07
N THR A 439 -18.83 17.38 -16.83
CA THR A 439 -19.71 18.13 -17.74
C THR A 439 -20.30 17.22 -18.80
N TRP A 440 -19.51 16.30 -19.36
CA TRP A 440 -19.99 15.28 -20.29
C TRP A 440 -21.03 14.35 -19.64
N ALA A 441 -20.75 13.84 -18.42
CA ALA A 441 -21.69 12.98 -17.70
C ALA A 441 -23.02 13.68 -17.37
N ASN A 442 -22.99 14.98 -17.08
CA ASN A 442 -24.19 15.78 -16.84
C ASN A 442 -25.05 15.95 -18.10
N ALA A 443 -24.46 15.89 -19.30
CA ALA A 443 -25.16 15.97 -20.58
C ALA A 443 -25.85 14.65 -21.01
N LEU A 444 -25.65 13.55 -20.27
CA LEU A 444 -26.32 12.28 -20.56
C LEU A 444 -27.84 12.40 -20.38
N PRO A 445 -28.65 11.83 -21.29
CA PRO A 445 -30.09 12.07 -21.36
C PRO A 445 -30.88 11.43 -20.21
N ASP A 446 -30.38 10.34 -19.64
CA ASP A 446 -31.05 9.56 -18.60
C ASP A 446 -30.34 9.67 -17.23
N GLY A 447 -31.12 9.82 -16.16
CA GLY A 447 -30.64 9.93 -14.78
C GLY A 447 -30.03 8.63 -14.25
N GLN A 448 -30.50 7.46 -14.70
CA GLN A 448 -29.93 6.18 -14.29
C GLN A 448 -28.52 6.01 -14.87
N THR A 449 -28.34 6.36 -16.15
CA THR A 449 -27.03 6.36 -16.81
C THR A 449 -26.06 7.33 -16.13
N ARG A 450 -26.53 8.53 -15.74
CA ARG A 450 -25.72 9.49 -14.97
C ARG A 450 -25.29 8.95 -13.61
N THR A 451 -26.20 8.28 -12.90
CA THR A 451 -25.89 7.64 -11.61
C THR A 451 -24.88 6.52 -11.77
N ARG A 452 -25.04 5.70 -12.82
CA ARG A 452 -24.12 4.60 -13.15
C ARG A 452 -22.72 5.10 -13.51
N PHE A 453 -22.61 6.25 -14.19
CA PHE A 453 -21.33 6.89 -14.49
C PHE A 453 -20.47 7.14 -13.25
N HIS A 454 -21.11 7.45 -12.11
CA HIS A 454 -20.44 7.68 -10.83
C HIS A 454 -20.27 6.41 -9.99
N SER A 455 -20.81 5.28 -10.43
CA SER A 455 -20.71 4.01 -9.70
C SER A 455 -19.25 3.50 -9.64
N PRO A 456 -18.93 2.65 -8.65
CA PRO A 456 -17.63 1.99 -8.57
C PRO A 456 -17.31 1.13 -9.80
N ARG A 457 -18.31 0.52 -10.43
CA ARG A 457 -18.14 -0.32 -11.64
C ARG A 457 -17.61 0.47 -12.85
N GLU A 458 -17.85 1.78 -12.87
CA GLU A 458 -17.38 2.67 -13.95
C GLU A 458 -16.14 3.49 -13.55
N ALA A 459 -15.52 3.21 -12.39
CA ALA A 459 -14.36 3.96 -11.89
C ALA A 459 -13.14 3.86 -12.81
N LEU A 460 -12.79 2.65 -13.29
CA LEU A 460 -11.62 2.45 -14.14
C LEU A 460 -11.77 3.12 -15.52
N PRO A 461 -12.87 2.90 -16.30
CA PRO A 461 -13.05 3.63 -17.55
C PRO A 461 -13.07 5.15 -17.36
N ARG A 462 -13.70 5.64 -16.27
CA ARG A 462 -13.71 7.06 -15.94
C ARG A 462 -12.30 7.61 -15.67
N ALA A 463 -11.47 6.86 -14.94
CA ALA A 463 -10.08 7.24 -14.69
C ALA A 463 -9.25 7.29 -15.99
N ARG A 464 -9.40 6.30 -16.87
CA ARG A 464 -8.74 6.29 -18.20
C ARG A 464 -9.15 7.46 -19.07
N ALA A 465 -10.45 7.80 -19.09
CA ALA A 465 -10.95 8.99 -19.77
C ALA A 465 -10.32 10.28 -19.23
N ILE A 466 -10.22 10.41 -17.90
CA ILE A 466 -9.60 11.59 -17.27
C ILE A 466 -8.10 11.65 -17.61
N ALA A 467 -7.39 10.52 -17.62
CA ALA A 467 -5.97 10.46 -18.00
C ALA A 467 -5.74 10.89 -19.46
N GLY A 468 -6.55 10.41 -20.41
CA GLY A 468 -6.44 10.84 -21.81
C GLY A 468 -6.83 12.31 -22.03
N LEU A 469 -7.85 12.82 -21.31
CA LEU A 469 -8.17 14.25 -21.34
C LEU A 469 -7.05 15.10 -20.75
N HIS A 470 -6.41 14.63 -19.67
CA HIS A 470 -5.21 15.27 -19.12
C HIS A 470 -4.10 15.31 -20.16
N ALA A 471 -3.81 14.20 -20.83
CA ALA A 471 -2.81 14.14 -21.89
C ALA A 471 -3.07 15.20 -22.98
N LEU A 472 -4.31 15.31 -23.46
CA LEU A 472 -4.70 16.30 -24.47
C LEU A 472 -4.50 17.75 -23.96
N LEU A 473 -4.90 18.04 -22.72
CA LEU A 473 -4.73 19.39 -22.13
C LEU A 473 -3.26 19.77 -21.98
N ASP A 474 -2.42 18.83 -21.51
CA ASP A 474 -0.98 19.03 -21.32
C ASP A 474 -0.24 19.29 -22.65
N HIS A 475 -0.80 18.81 -23.77
CA HIS A 475 -0.30 19.08 -25.13
C HIS A 475 -0.98 20.30 -25.79
N GLY A 476 -1.69 21.13 -25.01
CA GLY A 476 -2.22 22.42 -25.46
C GLY A 476 -3.58 22.38 -26.15
N HIS A 477 -4.31 21.25 -26.10
CA HIS A 477 -5.68 21.20 -26.64
C HIS A 477 -6.62 22.06 -25.77
N HIS A 478 -7.33 23.00 -26.38
CA HIS A 478 -8.25 23.90 -25.66
C HIS A 478 -9.47 23.13 -25.09
N PRO A 479 -9.88 23.38 -23.82
CA PRO A 479 -11.01 22.68 -23.18
C PRO A 479 -12.32 22.75 -23.97
N ASP A 480 -12.62 23.89 -24.61
CA ASP A 480 -13.85 24.06 -25.39
C ASP A 480 -13.86 23.21 -26.66
N HIS A 481 -12.71 23.02 -27.31
CA HIS A 481 -12.59 22.13 -28.48
C HIS A 481 -12.78 20.67 -28.07
N LEU A 482 -12.20 20.26 -26.94
CA LEU A 482 -12.40 18.92 -26.39
C LEU A 482 -13.88 18.70 -26.04
N ARG A 483 -14.53 19.66 -25.37
CA ARG A 483 -15.96 19.59 -25.07
C ARG A 483 -16.81 19.42 -26.33
N ALA A 484 -16.57 20.25 -27.36
CA ALA A 484 -17.28 20.18 -28.63
C ALA A 484 -17.07 18.84 -29.35
N ALA A 485 -15.85 18.28 -29.29
CA ALA A 485 -15.54 16.99 -29.88
C ALA A 485 -16.25 15.83 -29.17
N LEU A 486 -16.28 15.83 -27.83
CA LEU A 486 -16.89 14.78 -27.03
C LEU A 486 -18.42 14.67 -27.20
N VAL A 487 -19.09 15.77 -27.58
CA VAL A 487 -20.56 15.82 -27.79
C VAL A 487 -20.98 15.69 -29.25
N ARG A 488 -20.04 15.55 -30.19
CA ARG A 488 -20.34 15.50 -31.63
C ARG A 488 -21.19 14.30 -32.02
N GLU A 489 -20.94 13.16 -31.38
CA GLU A 489 -21.73 11.94 -31.57
C GLU A 489 -22.92 11.92 -30.60
N PRO A 490 -24.11 11.50 -31.07
CA PRO A 490 -25.31 11.44 -30.23
C PRO A 490 -25.08 10.56 -28.99
N LEU A 491 -25.71 10.97 -27.88
CA LEU A 491 -25.63 10.30 -26.57
C LEU A 491 -26.84 9.40 -26.31
N THR A 492 -27.62 9.08 -27.34
CA THR A 492 -28.79 8.20 -27.24
C THR A 492 -28.33 6.75 -27.09
N ASP A 493 -29.03 5.98 -26.24
CA ASP A 493 -28.85 4.54 -26.04
C ASP A 493 -27.54 4.06 -25.37
N LEU A 494 -26.88 4.93 -24.59
CA LEU A 494 -25.65 4.57 -23.87
C LEU A 494 -25.96 3.83 -22.56
N GLN A 495 -25.68 2.53 -22.49
CA GLN A 495 -25.79 1.77 -21.24
C GLN A 495 -24.55 1.88 -20.31
N ALA A 496 -23.40 2.30 -20.83
CA ALA A 496 -22.12 2.36 -20.12
C ALA A 496 -21.37 3.69 -20.39
N GLY A 497 -21.83 4.77 -19.75
CA GLY A 497 -21.39 6.13 -20.03
C GLY A 497 -19.86 6.32 -19.94
N ALA A 498 -19.21 5.84 -18.88
CA ALA A 498 -17.77 6.05 -18.71
C ALA A 498 -16.93 5.26 -19.72
N ALA A 499 -17.38 4.07 -20.14
CA ALA A 499 -16.70 3.27 -21.16
C ALA A 499 -16.75 3.98 -22.53
N VAL A 500 -17.88 4.58 -22.86
CA VAL A 500 -18.06 5.37 -24.09
C VAL A 500 -17.17 6.61 -24.06
N LEU A 501 -17.15 7.33 -22.93
CA LEU A 501 -16.27 8.48 -22.78
C LEU A 501 -14.79 8.07 -22.92
N ALA A 502 -14.37 6.99 -22.26
CA ALA A 502 -13.01 6.47 -22.36
C ALA A 502 -12.63 6.14 -23.80
N ARG A 503 -13.52 5.47 -24.54
CA ARG A 503 -13.30 5.14 -25.95
C ARG A 503 -13.13 6.40 -26.81
N ARG A 504 -14.03 7.38 -26.68
CA ARG A 504 -13.93 8.64 -27.43
C ARG A 504 -12.63 9.39 -27.13
N VAL A 505 -12.22 9.42 -25.87
CA VAL A 505 -10.96 10.05 -25.47
C VAL A 505 -9.76 9.30 -26.06
N VAL A 506 -9.77 7.97 -26.12
CA VAL A 506 -8.74 7.17 -26.79
C VAL A 506 -8.67 7.52 -28.28
N ASP A 507 -9.81 7.65 -28.96
CA ASP A 507 -9.86 8.04 -30.37
C ASP A 507 -9.31 9.47 -30.59
N LEU A 508 -9.59 10.41 -29.66
CA LEU A 508 -9.00 11.77 -29.68
C LEU A 508 -7.48 11.76 -29.44
N CYS A 509 -7.00 10.96 -28.49
CA CYS A 509 -5.56 10.81 -28.25
C CYS A 509 -4.87 10.22 -29.48
N ALA A 510 -5.45 9.18 -30.10
CA ALA A 510 -4.92 8.57 -31.32
C ALA A 510 -4.84 9.59 -32.47
N ALA A 511 -5.86 10.43 -32.66
CA ALA A 511 -5.84 11.50 -33.66
C ALA A 511 -4.75 12.55 -33.40
N ALA A 512 -4.37 12.77 -32.13
CA ALA A 512 -3.29 13.67 -31.72
C ALA A 512 -1.91 12.97 -31.64
N SER A 513 -1.82 11.67 -31.97
CA SER A 513 -0.61 10.85 -31.77
C SER A 513 -0.11 10.84 -30.32
N LEU A 514 -1.04 10.89 -29.36
CA LEU A 514 -0.78 10.83 -27.93
C LEU A 514 -1.16 9.47 -27.36
N ASP A 515 -0.42 9.02 -26.34
CA ASP A 515 -0.79 7.87 -25.53
C ASP A 515 -1.23 8.33 -24.13
N GLY A 516 -2.54 8.25 -23.88
CA GLY A 516 -3.14 8.64 -22.61
C GLY A 516 -2.73 7.73 -21.45
N ALA A 517 -2.27 6.49 -21.70
CA ALA A 517 -1.85 5.55 -20.67
C ALA A 517 -0.64 6.08 -19.87
N HIS A 518 0.17 6.96 -20.46
CA HIS A 518 1.27 7.63 -19.77
C HIS A 518 0.81 8.53 -18.61
N TYR A 519 -0.44 9.03 -18.66
CA TYR A 519 -1.04 9.90 -17.64
C TYR A 519 -1.91 9.13 -16.64
N GLU A 520 -1.97 7.79 -16.73
CA GLU A 520 -2.59 6.92 -15.70
C GLU A 520 -1.70 6.84 -14.44
N LEU A 521 -1.35 8.00 -13.89
CA LEU A 521 -0.53 8.16 -12.69
C LEU A 521 -1.35 8.80 -11.56
N PRO A 522 -1.11 8.44 -10.30
CA PRO A 522 -1.73 9.13 -9.17
C PRO A 522 -1.40 10.63 -9.19
N ALA A 523 -2.44 11.47 -9.15
CA ALA A 523 -2.25 12.90 -9.03
C ALA A 523 -1.42 13.25 -7.78
N PRO A 524 -0.48 14.20 -7.86
CA PRO A 524 0.22 14.69 -6.69
C PRO A 524 -0.80 15.33 -5.73
N ARG A 525 -0.50 15.33 -4.44
CA ARG A 525 -1.32 16.02 -3.43
C ARG A 525 -0.72 17.40 -3.17
N THR A 526 -1.55 18.37 -2.79
CA THR A 526 -1.02 19.66 -2.35
C THR A 526 -0.32 19.52 -0.99
N ALA A 527 0.58 20.43 -0.64
CA ALA A 527 1.25 20.44 0.66
C ALA A 527 0.24 20.40 1.82
N GLN A 528 -0.86 21.16 1.71
CA GLN A 528 -1.93 21.14 2.72
C GLN A 528 -2.66 19.79 2.79
N GLN A 529 -2.94 19.15 1.65
CA GLN A 529 -3.60 17.83 1.64
C GLN A 529 -2.71 16.78 2.30
N GLU A 530 -1.41 16.78 1.97
CA GLU A 530 -0.44 15.86 2.58
C GLU A 530 -0.29 16.12 4.07
N TRP A 531 -0.22 17.38 4.50
CA TRP A 531 -0.18 17.75 5.90
C TRP A 531 -1.44 17.27 6.64
N ASN A 532 -2.63 17.51 6.09
CA ASN A 532 -3.90 17.04 6.69
C ASN A 532 -3.93 15.51 6.84
N ASP A 533 -3.48 14.79 5.80
CA ASP A 533 -3.43 13.33 5.81
C ASP A 533 -2.45 12.81 6.85
N VAL A 534 -1.25 13.37 6.92
CA VAL A 534 -0.22 13.01 7.91
C VAL A 534 -0.67 13.30 9.33
N THR A 535 -1.25 14.47 9.60
CA THR A 535 -1.76 14.82 10.93
C THR A 535 -2.87 13.86 11.36
N ARG A 536 -3.83 13.56 10.47
CA ARG A 536 -4.90 12.58 10.74
C ARG A 536 -4.35 11.19 11.02
N LEU A 537 -3.36 10.74 10.24
CA LEU A 537 -2.73 9.43 10.40
C LEU A 537 -1.92 9.35 11.72
N LEU A 538 -1.19 10.41 12.07
CA LEU A 538 -0.49 10.53 13.35
C LEU A 538 -1.45 10.46 14.53
N ASP A 539 -2.55 11.21 14.49
CA ASP A 539 -3.55 11.19 15.56
C ASP A 539 -4.17 9.79 15.70
N LEU A 540 -4.44 9.11 14.57
CA LEU A 540 -4.99 7.76 14.56
C LEU A 540 -4.00 6.73 15.13
N ALA A 541 -2.74 6.76 14.70
CA ALA A 541 -1.70 5.86 15.18
C ALA A 541 -1.37 6.09 16.66
N GLU A 542 -1.29 7.35 17.09
CA GLU A 542 -1.09 7.69 18.50
C GLU A 542 -2.28 7.24 19.36
N THR A 543 -3.52 7.42 18.88
CA THR A 543 -4.71 6.89 19.57
C THR A 543 -4.66 5.36 19.69
N ASN A 544 -4.30 4.65 18.60
CA ASN A 544 -4.13 3.20 18.61
C ASN A 544 -3.09 2.76 19.65
N HIS A 545 -1.96 3.45 19.72
CA HIS A 545 -0.94 3.17 20.73
C HIS A 545 -1.46 3.39 22.14
N LEU A 546 -2.13 4.52 22.40
CA LEU A 546 -2.71 4.82 23.71
C LEU A 546 -3.76 3.79 24.11
N THR A 547 -4.54 3.22 23.17
CA THR A 547 -5.48 2.13 23.47
C THR A 547 -4.80 0.90 24.08
N THR A 548 -3.51 0.69 23.85
CA THR A 548 -2.74 -0.41 24.46
C THR A 548 -2.25 -0.11 25.89
N TRP A 549 -2.36 1.15 26.34
CA TRP A 549 -1.93 1.53 27.69
C TRP A 549 -2.93 1.08 28.76
N PRO A 550 -2.49 0.87 30.01
CA PRO A 550 -3.40 0.60 31.12
C PRO A 550 -4.45 1.72 31.29
N THR A 551 -5.73 1.34 31.40
CA THR A 551 -6.86 2.29 31.54
C THR A 551 -6.65 3.29 32.68
N GLY A 552 -6.12 2.85 33.81
CA GLY A 552 -5.83 3.71 34.96
C GLY A 552 -4.77 4.78 34.67
N ALA A 553 -3.77 4.47 33.82
CA ALA A 553 -2.75 5.44 33.43
C ALA A 553 -3.33 6.52 32.53
N LEU A 554 -4.15 6.13 31.53
CA LEU A 554 -4.88 7.07 30.67
C LEU A 554 -5.80 7.99 31.48
N PHE A 555 -6.53 7.44 32.45
CA PHE A 555 -7.40 8.20 33.33
C PHE A 555 -6.64 9.26 34.16
N VAL A 556 -5.51 8.89 34.76
CA VAL A 556 -4.66 9.81 35.53
C VAL A 556 -4.13 10.94 34.64
N GLU A 557 -3.65 10.62 33.44
CA GLU A 557 -3.14 11.61 32.49
C GLU A 557 -4.27 12.55 32.00
N ARG A 558 -5.43 11.99 31.65
CA ARG A 558 -6.62 12.76 31.25
C ARG A 558 -7.02 13.78 32.33
N ARG A 559 -7.06 13.35 33.60
CA ARG A 559 -7.39 14.23 34.73
C ARG A 559 -6.34 15.33 34.92
N ALA A 560 -5.05 15.00 34.82
CA ALA A 560 -3.97 15.97 34.92
C ALA A 560 -4.07 17.06 33.83
N LEU A 561 -4.51 16.70 32.62
CA LEU A 561 -4.75 17.66 31.53
C LEU A 561 -5.97 18.56 31.79
N GLY A 562 -6.99 18.06 32.49
CA GLY A 562 -8.23 18.78 32.82
C GLY A 562 -8.16 19.70 34.05
N ASP A 563 -7.33 19.38 35.05
CA ASP A 563 -7.23 20.13 36.31
C ASP A 563 -6.33 21.39 36.21
N GLN A 564 -5.70 21.62 35.06
CA GLN A 564 -4.74 22.71 34.83
C GLN A 564 -5.21 24.04 34.16
N PRO A 565 -6.50 24.34 33.90
CA PRO A 565 -6.85 25.55 33.15
C PRO A 565 -6.67 26.87 33.92
N ASP A 566 -6.78 26.90 35.27
CA ASP A 566 -6.90 28.17 36.01
C ASP A 566 -5.80 28.50 37.05
N LYS A 567 -4.89 27.57 37.38
CA LYS A 567 -3.93 27.79 38.48
C LYS A 567 -2.62 28.51 38.11
N LEU A 568 -2.42 28.86 36.84
CA LEU A 568 -1.16 29.47 36.37
C LEU A 568 -1.13 31.01 36.40
N GLU A 569 -2.22 31.69 36.75
CA GLU A 569 -2.21 33.16 36.89
C GLU A 569 -1.73 33.67 38.27
N SER A 570 -1.42 32.79 39.24
CA SER A 570 -1.18 33.28 40.61
C SER A 570 -0.16 32.53 41.46
N THR A 571 0.96 32.06 40.92
CA THR A 571 2.10 31.70 41.80
C THR A 571 3.46 31.85 41.14
N THR A 572 4.17 32.87 41.62
CA THR A 572 5.60 33.10 41.48
C THR A 572 6.36 32.02 42.26
N ASP A 573 6.58 30.83 41.70
CA ASP A 573 7.60 29.92 42.25
C ASP A 573 8.31 29.11 41.18
N VAL A 574 9.40 29.74 40.72
CA VAL A 574 10.28 29.35 39.63
C VAL A 574 11.42 28.53 40.20
N ARG A 575 11.53 27.23 39.86
CA ARG A 575 12.82 26.62 39.42
C ARG A 575 12.88 25.11 39.15
N ARG A 576 11.85 24.29 39.38
CA ARG A 576 11.96 22.83 39.12
C ARG A 576 10.99 22.21 38.11
N ALA A 577 10.04 22.98 37.58
CA ALA A 577 9.06 22.51 36.59
C ALA A 577 9.43 22.89 35.13
N ALA A 578 10.69 23.26 34.87
CA ALA A 578 11.07 24.06 33.71
C ALA A 578 11.36 23.28 32.40
N THR A 579 11.07 21.98 32.32
CA THR A 579 11.29 21.20 31.07
C THR A 579 10.03 20.58 30.49
N GLN A 580 8.88 20.68 31.17
CA GLN A 580 7.63 20.01 30.73
C GLN A 580 6.36 20.90 30.70
N VAL A 581 6.40 22.16 31.16
CA VAL A 581 5.14 22.83 31.58
C VAL A 581 4.52 23.85 30.60
N HIS A 582 5.10 24.15 29.45
CA HIS A 582 4.41 25.05 28.49
C HIS A 582 4.24 24.44 27.11
N ALA A 583 3.71 23.21 27.05
CA ALA A 583 2.96 22.82 25.88
C ALA A 583 1.78 23.83 25.73
N PRO A 584 1.63 24.49 24.58
CA PRO A 584 0.56 25.47 24.38
C PRO A 584 -0.79 24.82 24.68
N ALA A 585 -1.78 25.60 25.14
CA ALA A 585 -3.10 25.08 25.53
C ALA A 585 -3.73 24.17 24.45
N ALA A 586 -3.51 24.50 23.16
CA ALA A 586 -3.93 23.68 22.03
C ALA A 586 -3.30 22.28 22.00
N ALA A 587 -2.02 22.14 22.35
CA ALA A 587 -1.34 20.84 22.39
C ALA A 587 -1.84 19.97 23.55
N ARG A 588 -2.14 20.58 24.71
CA ARG A 588 -2.77 19.89 25.86
C ARG A 588 -4.16 19.40 25.50
N GLU A 589 -4.97 20.25 24.87
CA GLU A 589 -6.31 19.88 24.41
C GLU A 589 -6.27 18.75 23.38
N ALA A 590 -5.37 18.84 22.39
CA ALA A 590 -5.18 17.78 21.40
C ALA A 590 -4.76 16.44 22.04
N ARG A 591 -3.89 16.48 23.06
CA ARG A 591 -3.51 15.28 23.83
C ARG A 591 -4.71 14.70 24.59
N ARG A 592 -5.53 15.54 25.23
CA ARG A 592 -6.76 15.11 25.92
C ARG A 592 -7.74 14.43 24.96
N ILE A 593 -8.00 15.02 23.80
CA ILE A 593 -8.87 14.45 22.75
C ILE A 593 -8.38 13.06 22.33
N ARG A 594 -7.06 12.86 22.16
CA ARG A 594 -6.48 11.56 21.81
C ARG A 594 -6.64 10.51 22.92
N ILE A 595 -6.50 10.91 24.18
CA ILE A 595 -6.74 10.02 25.33
C ILE A 595 -8.22 9.64 25.43
N ASP A 596 -9.13 10.59 25.23
CA ASP A 596 -10.58 10.31 25.23
C ASP A 596 -10.93 9.31 24.13
N ALA A 597 -10.42 9.52 22.91
CA ALA A 597 -10.61 8.58 21.80
C ALA A 597 -10.02 7.18 22.09
N ALA A 598 -8.89 7.11 22.81
CA ALA A 598 -8.29 5.85 23.20
C ALA A 598 -9.15 5.09 24.23
N LEU A 599 -9.71 5.80 25.22
CA LEU A 599 -10.64 5.25 26.22
C LEU A 599 -11.96 4.78 25.57
N ASP A 600 -12.47 5.49 24.57
CA ASP A 600 -13.65 5.08 23.80
C ASP A 600 -13.42 3.77 23.03
N ARG A 601 -12.21 3.59 22.49
CA ARG A 601 -11.81 2.32 21.86
C ARG A 601 -11.67 1.19 22.87
N GLN A 602 -11.07 1.44 24.04
CA GLN A 602 -11.02 0.45 25.12
C GLN A 602 -12.43 0.03 25.55
N THR A 603 -13.35 0.99 25.67
CA THR A 603 -14.77 0.73 25.96
C THR A 603 -15.43 -0.12 24.87
N THR A 604 -15.15 0.15 23.60
CA THR A 604 -15.66 -0.62 22.47
C THR A 604 -15.14 -2.07 22.48
N HIS A 605 -13.83 -2.26 22.75
CA HIS A 605 -13.25 -3.59 22.93
C HIS A 605 -13.85 -4.34 24.13
N ALA A 606 -14.03 -3.65 25.26
CA ALA A 606 -14.68 -4.21 26.45
C ALA A 606 -16.11 -4.67 26.14
N LEU A 607 -16.87 -3.92 25.35
CA LEU A 607 -18.21 -4.32 24.92
C LEU A 607 -18.17 -5.54 24.00
N HIS A 608 -17.23 -5.60 23.05
CA HIS A 608 -17.06 -6.78 22.20
C HIS A 608 -16.72 -8.03 23.02
N GLN A 609 -15.85 -7.90 24.03
CA GLN A 609 -15.54 -8.99 24.96
C GLN A 609 -16.76 -9.38 25.79
N ALA A 610 -17.46 -8.40 26.38
CA ALA A 610 -18.65 -8.63 27.20
C ALA A 610 -19.80 -9.32 26.45
N ARG A 611 -19.90 -9.14 25.12
CA ARG A 611 -20.88 -9.87 24.29
C ARG A 611 -20.58 -11.36 24.20
N ALA A 612 -19.32 -11.75 24.24
CA ALA A 612 -18.88 -13.15 24.19
C ALA A 612 -18.82 -13.76 25.59
N GLU A 613 -18.28 -13.03 26.55
CA GLU A 613 -18.06 -13.44 27.93
C GLU A 613 -18.30 -12.24 28.87
N PRO A 614 -19.54 -12.02 29.35
CA PRO A 614 -19.84 -10.92 30.26
C PRO A 614 -19.03 -11.05 31.56
N ALA A 615 -18.36 -9.97 31.97
CA ALA A 615 -17.70 -9.91 33.27
C ALA A 615 -18.69 -10.08 34.43
N ALA A 616 -18.25 -10.68 35.54
CA ALA A 616 -19.11 -10.99 36.68
C ALA A 616 -19.87 -9.76 37.24
N TYR A 617 -19.23 -8.59 37.31
CA TYR A 617 -19.91 -7.36 37.76
C TYR A 617 -20.96 -6.87 36.75
N LEU A 618 -20.78 -7.10 35.44
CA LEU A 618 -21.80 -6.77 34.45
C LEU A 618 -23.00 -7.72 34.56
N THR A 619 -22.76 -9.02 34.79
CA THR A 619 -23.84 -9.97 35.01
C THR A 619 -24.58 -9.71 36.33
N ALA A 620 -23.86 -9.34 37.39
CA ALA A 620 -24.46 -8.93 38.65
C ALA A 620 -25.30 -7.66 38.49
N LEU A 621 -24.78 -6.67 37.73
CA LEU A 621 -25.48 -5.42 37.48
C LEU A 621 -26.68 -5.61 36.53
N LEU A 622 -26.50 -6.20 35.35
CA LEU A 622 -27.49 -6.17 34.27
C LEU A 622 -28.25 -7.48 34.08
N GLY A 623 -27.90 -8.53 34.83
CA GLY A 623 -28.32 -9.90 34.56
C GLY A 623 -27.55 -10.54 33.39
N PRO A 624 -27.79 -11.84 33.11
CA PRO A 624 -27.20 -12.51 31.96
C PRO A 624 -27.66 -11.85 30.66
N ARG A 625 -26.77 -11.79 29.67
CA ARG A 625 -27.10 -11.21 28.36
C ARG A 625 -28.24 -12.00 27.70
N PRO A 626 -29.37 -11.36 27.35
CA PRO A 626 -30.51 -12.03 26.70
C PRO A 626 -30.15 -12.62 25.33
N ALA A 627 -30.85 -13.69 24.93
CA ALA A 627 -30.69 -14.29 23.60
C ALA A 627 -31.52 -13.56 22.51
N SER A 628 -32.59 -12.85 22.90
CA SER A 628 -33.45 -12.15 21.95
C SER A 628 -32.78 -10.88 21.44
N ALA A 629 -32.84 -10.61 20.13
CA ALA A 629 -32.18 -9.46 19.51
C ALA A 629 -32.53 -8.08 20.15
N PRO A 630 -33.80 -7.74 20.44
CA PRO A 630 -34.13 -6.43 21.01
C PRO A 630 -33.64 -6.28 22.45
N GLU A 631 -33.79 -7.30 23.30
CA GLU A 631 -33.32 -7.25 24.69
C GLU A 631 -31.80 -7.28 24.76
N ALA A 632 -31.14 -8.06 23.89
CA ALA A 632 -29.68 -8.07 23.77
C ALA A 632 -29.13 -6.70 23.35
N THR A 633 -29.84 -5.96 22.47
CA THR A 633 -29.45 -4.60 22.08
C THR A 633 -29.59 -3.63 23.26
N ALA A 634 -30.66 -3.74 24.06
CA ALA A 634 -30.83 -2.92 25.26
C ALA A 634 -29.77 -3.22 26.32
N TRP A 635 -29.45 -4.50 26.53
CA TRP A 635 -28.37 -4.95 27.42
C TRP A 635 -27.01 -4.42 26.94
N ASP A 636 -26.70 -4.53 25.65
CA ASP A 636 -25.45 -4.04 25.07
C ASP A 636 -25.30 -2.51 25.26
N ALA A 637 -26.38 -1.75 25.10
CA ALA A 637 -26.38 -0.31 25.33
C ALA A 637 -26.17 0.05 26.81
N ALA A 638 -26.72 -0.74 27.74
CA ALA A 638 -26.50 -0.55 29.17
C ALA A 638 -25.08 -0.94 29.59
N ALA A 639 -24.55 -2.06 29.08
CA ALA A 639 -23.17 -2.49 29.28
C ALA A 639 -22.19 -1.44 28.76
N TYR A 640 -22.44 -0.86 27.57
CA TYR A 640 -21.62 0.23 27.03
C TYR A 640 -21.56 1.43 27.97
N ARG A 641 -22.70 1.88 28.53
CA ARG A 641 -22.73 3.02 29.46
C ARG A 641 -21.98 2.74 30.76
N ALA A 642 -22.14 1.53 31.31
CA ALA A 642 -21.41 1.11 32.50
C ALA A 642 -19.89 1.06 32.24
N GLU A 643 -19.46 0.44 31.14
CA GLU A 643 -18.04 0.39 30.79
C GLU A 643 -17.46 1.76 30.48
N HIS A 644 -18.18 2.60 29.74
CA HIS A 644 -17.76 3.97 29.45
C HIS A 644 -17.50 4.75 30.74
N TYR A 645 -18.42 4.69 31.70
CA TYR A 645 -18.24 5.32 33.01
C TYR A 645 -16.99 4.78 33.72
N ARG A 646 -16.82 3.46 33.77
CA ARG A 646 -15.69 2.80 34.44
C ARG A 646 -14.33 3.18 33.81
N HIS A 647 -14.25 3.28 32.49
CA HIS A 647 -13.02 3.65 31.80
C HIS A 647 -12.72 5.15 31.97
N HIS A 648 -13.71 6.03 31.78
CA HIS A 648 -13.52 7.49 31.77
C HIS A 648 -13.45 8.14 33.15
N HIS A 649 -14.11 7.57 34.16
CA HIS A 649 -14.25 8.19 35.48
C HIS A 649 -13.62 7.39 36.64
N LEU A 650 -13.46 6.07 36.49
CA LEU A 650 -12.79 5.24 37.50
C LEU A 650 -11.40 4.77 37.08
N GLY A 651 -11.07 4.82 35.79
CA GLY A 651 -9.81 4.29 35.26
C GLY A 651 -9.68 2.77 35.40
N LEU A 652 -10.80 2.05 35.49
CA LEU A 652 -10.81 0.61 35.70
C LEU A 652 -10.87 -0.13 34.35
N PRO A 653 -9.98 -1.13 34.12
CA PRO A 653 -10.08 -1.96 32.93
C PRO A 653 -11.28 -2.92 33.03
N HIS A 654 -11.69 -3.46 31.88
CA HIS A 654 -12.70 -4.52 31.82
C HIS A 654 -12.31 -5.71 32.70
N GLY A 655 -13.29 -6.31 33.38
CA GLY A 655 -13.08 -7.45 34.28
C GLY A 655 -12.72 -7.10 35.73
N THR A 656 -12.39 -5.85 36.05
CA THR A 656 -12.01 -5.42 37.42
C THR A 656 -13.17 -4.75 38.15
N PRO A 657 -13.81 -5.36 39.18
CA PRO A 657 -14.92 -4.70 39.89
C PRO A 657 -14.45 -3.40 40.58
N ALA A 658 -15.35 -2.42 40.71
CA ALA A 658 -15.05 -1.16 41.37
C ALA A 658 -14.92 -1.31 42.88
N GLN A 659 -15.81 -2.11 43.48
CA GLN A 659 -15.75 -2.50 44.88
C GLN A 659 -15.93 -4.02 44.95
N PRO A 660 -14.85 -4.81 44.98
CA PRO A 660 -14.95 -6.25 45.14
C PRO A 660 -15.68 -6.57 46.46
N ASP A 661 -16.53 -7.59 46.45
CA ASP A 661 -17.30 -8.08 47.59
C ASP A 661 -18.42 -7.16 48.14
N ASP A 662 -18.73 -6.04 47.48
CA ASP A 662 -19.90 -5.23 47.87
C ASP A 662 -21.21 -5.98 47.50
N PRO A 663 -22.15 -6.18 48.45
CA PRO A 663 -23.41 -6.87 48.18
C PRO A 663 -24.34 -6.09 47.24
N ASP A 664 -24.15 -4.77 47.09
CA ASP A 664 -24.87 -3.95 46.12
C ASP A 664 -24.19 -4.02 44.75
N ALA A 665 -24.85 -4.68 43.78
CA ALA A 665 -24.33 -4.85 42.43
C ALA A 665 -23.99 -3.51 41.73
N ILE A 666 -24.70 -2.43 42.06
CA ILE A 666 -24.44 -1.10 41.52
C ILE A 666 -23.09 -0.59 42.03
N ARG A 667 -22.85 -0.66 43.35
CA ARG A 667 -21.57 -0.25 43.94
C ARG A 667 -20.43 -1.17 43.54
N GLY A 668 -20.67 -2.47 43.45
CA GLY A 668 -19.70 -3.44 42.96
C GLY A 668 -19.22 -3.13 41.52
N ALA A 669 -20.11 -2.66 40.65
CA ALA A 669 -19.79 -2.34 39.25
C ALA A 669 -19.32 -0.88 39.04
N LEU A 670 -19.97 0.09 39.67
CA LEU A 670 -19.79 1.53 39.43
C LEU A 670 -19.14 2.29 40.59
N GLY A 671 -18.92 1.66 41.75
CA GLY A 671 -18.40 2.33 42.95
C GLY A 671 -19.39 3.31 43.57
N ASP A 672 -18.89 4.20 44.42
CA ASP A 672 -19.69 5.26 45.03
C ASP A 672 -19.99 6.38 44.04
N ARG A 673 -21.21 6.95 44.12
CA ARG A 673 -21.58 8.12 43.30
C ARG A 673 -20.63 9.29 43.59
N PRO A 674 -19.92 9.82 42.56
CA PRO A 674 -18.93 10.88 42.77
C PRO A 674 -19.58 12.23 43.09
N SER A 675 -18.81 13.12 43.73
CA SER A 675 -19.25 14.49 44.06
C SER A 675 -19.06 15.49 42.92
N ASP A 676 -18.19 15.19 41.95
CA ASP A 676 -18.01 16.01 40.75
C ASP A 676 -19.26 15.93 39.87
N PRO A 677 -19.89 17.06 39.48
CA PRO A 677 -21.15 17.05 38.73
C PRO A 677 -21.09 16.26 37.42
N ALA A 678 -20.02 16.41 36.63
CA ALA A 678 -19.90 15.72 35.35
C ALA A 678 -19.76 14.20 35.52
N ALA A 679 -18.94 13.77 36.48
CA ALA A 679 -18.84 12.35 36.83
C ALA A 679 -20.14 11.80 37.46
N ALA A 680 -20.87 12.61 38.21
CA ALA A 680 -22.13 12.23 38.84
C ALA A 680 -23.24 12.02 37.79
N ASP A 681 -23.31 12.89 36.78
CA ASP A 681 -24.24 12.74 35.65
C ASP A 681 -23.93 11.46 34.85
N ALA A 682 -22.65 11.16 34.61
CA ALA A 682 -22.24 9.93 33.93
C ALA A 682 -22.57 8.67 34.75
N TYR A 683 -22.38 8.72 36.08
CA TYR A 683 -22.80 7.67 36.99
C TYR A 683 -24.32 7.44 36.92
N ASP A 684 -25.11 8.52 36.99
CA ASP A 684 -26.57 8.45 36.96
C ASP A 684 -27.08 7.89 35.62
N GLN A 685 -26.44 8.24 34.50
CA GLN A 685 -26.75 7.65 33.18
C GLN A 685 -26.46 6.15 33.12
N ALA A 686 -25.33 5.70 33.67
CA ALA A 686 -25.00 4.27 33.76
C ALA A 686 -25.98 3.52 34.68
N HIS A 687 -26.40 4.13 35.79
CA HIS A 687 -27.37 3.59 36.73
C HIS A 687 -28.79 3.49 36.15
N GLN A 688 -29.28 4.53 35.45
CA GLN A 688 -30.58 4.51 34.79
C GLN A 688 -30.65 3.44 33.69
N ALA A 689 -29.54 3.20 32.98
CA ALA A 689 -29.43 2.15 31.97
C ALA A 689 -29.75 0.77 32.53
N HIS A 690 -29.27 0.50 33.73
CA HIS A 690 -29.53 -0.74 34.46
C HIS A 690 -31.02 -0.88 34.79
N GLN A 691 -31.66 0.16 35.32
CA GLN A 691 -33.08 0.14 35.66
C GLN A 691 -33.97 -0.15 34.45
N ALA A 692 -33.64 0.43 33.29
CA ALA A 692 -34.35 0.16 32.03
C ALA A 692 -34.21 -1.30 31.57
N SER A 693 -33.02 -1.90 31.74
CA SER A 693 -32.77 -3.31 31.39
C SER A 693 -33.53 -4.28 32.29
N VAL A 694 -33.58 -4.01 33.61
CA VAL A 694 -34.32 -4.85 34.58
C VAL A 694 -35.81 -4.85 34.28
N ASN A 695 -36.39 -3.69 33.96
CA ASN A 695 -37.82 -3.57 33.68
C ASN A 695 -38.27 -4.35 32.44
N LEU A 696 -37.39 -4.53 31.44
CA LEU A 696 -37.67 -5.33 30.23
C LEU A 696 -37.62 -6.84 30.48
N GLY A 697 -36.84 -7.29 31.47
CA GLY A 697 -36.64 -8.71 31.78
C GLY A 697 -37.69 -9.31 32.72
N THR A 698 -38.59 -8.50 33.28
CA THR A 698 -39.73 -9.00 34.06
C THR A 698 -40.82 -9.47 33.10
N PRO A 699 -41.08 -10.78 32.95
CA PRO A 699 -42.27 -11.22 32.26
C PRO A 699 -43.48 -10.65 33.01
N PHE A 700 -44.31 -9.87 32.32
CA PHE A 700 -45.65 -9.56 32.80
C PHE A 700 -46.38 -10.91 32.96
N LEU A 701 -46.33 -11.48 34.17
CA LEU A 701 -47.26 -12.51 34.62
C LEU A 701 -48.61 -11.81 34.80
N LEU A 702 -49.41 -11.78 33.74
CA LEU A 702 -50.86 -11.58 33.79
C LEU A 702 -51.57 -12.87 33.42
#